data_AF-A0A356GQL0-F1
#
_entry.id   AF-A0A356GQL0-F1
#
_cell.length_a   1.000
_cell.length_b   1.000
_cell.length_c   1.000
_cell.angle_alpha   90.00
_cell.angle_beta   90.00
_cell.angle_gamma   90.00
#
_symmetry.space_group_name_H-M   'P 1'
#
loop_
_entity.id
_entity.type
_entity.pdbx_description
1 polymer ?
#
loop_
_entity_poly.entity_id
_entity_poly.type
_entity_poly.pdbx_seq_one_letter_code
_entity_poly.pdbx_strand_id
1 'polypeptide(L)'
;MVHPYPKMKDSGVEWLGEVPEHWGVKRLKGVVKINPEVLPETTPPDHTIVYVDISSVEEVEGVANSREIEFSEAPSRARRIVRPGDTILSTVRTYLKAVAHFEAPLPNLIVSTGFAVLRPNNLVFPKFLYYMVRCEEFVQAVVAHSVGVSYPAINPSELSALAAWIPSPEEQRAVASFLDRKTTLNDDLIAKRERQIELLQEQRTALISRSVTKGLNPDVPMKESGVEWIGKVPGHWAVKALKWESPVFRGASPRPIDNPIYFDEQGEYAWVRISDVTSAGMYLDVTEQRLSDLGSSLSVKLEPGRIFLSIAGSVGKPCITQIKCCIHDGFVYFPMWKGNTKFLYYVFASGEPYKGLGKMGTQLNLNTDTVGAIILGVPCVEEQNEIADYLDRETAKIDAFVSKVQQSIEKLREYRQSLISTAVTGKINVSERVVVPEVNVAVSETKWTAPPTFQRAVLATEIVHQLHREPTFGRVKFQKILHLSEHHVGADIDGNYYRQAAGPLDPKMIRSVESQMEKQKWYRAQKEDKGTKYVPLENAGRHRKYFDRYWLSRKERLDALINLLRSKNTEFCEIVDTLFAAWNDLIIASTEFDDGTIIKEFLGNWHESKKRFGEERLHETLRWMRGNGLVPTGRGKPTIMRG
;
A
#
# COMPACT_ATOMS: atom_id res chain seq x y z
N MET A 1 9.67 -13.94 23.40
CA MET A 1 8.27 -14.42 23.49
C MET A 1 7.53 -13.46 24.40
N VAL A 2 6.25 -13.20 24.15
CA VAL A 2 5.41 -12.44 25.10
C VAL A 2 4.71 -13.47 25.98
N HIS A 3 4.74 -13.30 27.30
CA HIS A 3 4.17 -14.24 28.26
C HIS A 3 2.81 -13.73 28.75
N PRO A 4 1.88 -14.61 29.18
CA PRO A 4 0.65 -14.19 29.85
C PRO A 4 0.97 -13.53 31.20
N TYR A 5 0.03 -12.74 31.73
CA TYR A 5 0.18 -12.22 33.09
C TYR A 5 0.10 -13.35 34.12
N PRO A 6 0.85 -13.26 35.23
CA PRO A 6 0.94 -14.33 36.22
C PRO A 6 -0.37 -14.56 37.00
N LYS A 7 -1.24 -13.54 37.09
CA LYS A 7 -2.53 -13.62 37.77
C LYS A 7 -3.60 -12.88 36.98
N MET A 8 -4.72 -13.57 36.79
CA MET A 8 -5.92 -13.07 36.11
C MET A 8 -7.09 -13.06 37.10
N LYS A 9 -8.10 -12.24 36.84
CA LYS A 9 -9.39 -12.21 37.54
C LYS A 9 -10.52 -12.10 36.52
N ASP A 10 -11.71 -12.55 36.92
CA ASP A 10 -12.92 -12.24 36.17
C ASP A 10 -13.14 -10.71 36.11
N SER A 11 -13.35 -10.18 34.92
CA SER A 11 -13.63 -8.76 34.71
C SER A 11 -15.04 -8.35 35.17
N GLY A 12 -15.94 -9.31 35.41
CA GLY A 12 -17.36 -9.09 35.66
C GLY A 12 -18.14 -8.70 34.40
N VAL A 13 -17.54 -8.91 33.21
CA VAL A 13 -18.10 -8.60 31.90
C VAL A 13 -17.95 -9.84 31.02
N GLU A 14 -19.07 -10.51 30.75
CA GLU A 14 -19.10 -11.84 30.10
C GLU A 14 -18.30 -11.91 28.80
N TRP A 15 -18.46 -10.92 27.91
CA TRP A 15 -17.77 -10.88 26.62
C TRP A 15 -16.28 -10.50 26.70
N LEU A 16 -15.84 -9.92 27.81
CA LEU A 16 -14.43 -9.57 28.05
C LEU A 16 -13.67 -10.73 28.70
N GLY A 17 -14.37 -11.53 29.52
CA GLY A 17 -13.79 -12.67 30.23
C GLY A 17 -12.82 -12.25 31.34
N GLU A 18 -11.65 -12.88 31.39
CA GLU A 18 -10.63 -12.59 32.40
C GLU A 18 -9.68 -11.46 31.98
N VAL A 19 -9.27 -10.65 32.95
CA VAL A 19 -8.27 -9.57 32.81
C VAL A 19 -7.21 -9.70 33.90
N PRO A 20 -6.01 -9.09 33.76
CA PRO A 20 -5.01 -9.10 34.83
C PRO A 20 -5.58 -8.60 36.16
N GLU A 21 -5.17 -9.24 37.26
CA GLU A 21 -5.76 -9.01 38.59
C GLU A 21 -5.74 -7.53 39.02
N HIS A 22 -4.70 -6.79 38.65
CA HIS A 22 -4.51 -5.37 38.98
C HIS A 22 -5.26 -4.40 38.05
N TRP A 23 -5.87 -4.85 36.96
CA TRP A 23 -6.60 -3.98 36.04
C TRP A 23 -7.94 -3.53 36.63
N GLY A 24 -8.25 -2.24 36.51
CA GLY A 24 -9.56 -1.71 36.88
C GLY A 24 -10.58 -1.92 35.75
N VAL A 25 -11.84 -2.19 36.08
CA VAL A 25 -12.93 -2.22 35.11
C VAL A 25 -13.93 -1.13 35.47
N LYS A 26 -14.21 -0.22 34.55
CA LYS A 26 -15.19 0.88 34.70
C LYS A 26 -16.14 0.88 33.51
N ARG A 27 -17.19 1.70 33.57
CA ARG A 27 -17.98 2.02 32.37
C ARG A 27 -17.23 3.04 31.50
N LEU A 28 -17.44 2.97 30.18
CA LEU A 28 -16.79 3.84 29.20
C LEU A 28 -17.00 5.33 29.55
N LYS A 29 -18.22 5.72 29.97
CA LYS A 29 -18.51 7.09 30.45
C LYS A 29 -17.64 7.57 31.62
N GLY A 30 -17.03 6.67 32.37
CA GLY A 30 -16.14 6.98 33.48
C GLY A 30 -14.70 7.28 33.04
N VAL A 31 -14.34 6.98 31.79
CA VAL A 31 -12.99 7.17 31.23
C VAL A 31 -12.96 8.10 30.03
N VAL A 32 -14.10 8.35 29.37
CA VAL A 32 -14.19 9.29 28.25
C VAL A 32 -15.39 10.23 28.41
N LYS A 33 -15.27 11.43 27.83
CA LYS A 33 -16.43 12.26 27.49
C LYS A 33 -16.86 11.91 26.07
N ILE A 34 -18.13 11.54 25.89
CA ILE A 34 -18.68 11.20 24.57
C ILE A 34 -19.32 12.44 23.96
N ASN A 35 -18.91 12.76 22.74
CA ASN A 35 -19.41 13.89 21.96
C ASN A 35 -19.36 15.24 22.72
N PRO A 36 -18.19 15.62 23.28
CA PRO A 36 -18.09 16.76 24.19
C PRO A 36 -18.35 18.11 23.52
N GLU A 37 -18.11 18.22 22.21
CA GLU A 37 -18.22 19.46 21.45
C GLU A 37 -19.01 19.24 20.16
N VAL A 38 -19.87 20.21 19.85
CA VAL A 38 -20.73 20.22 18.68
C VAL A 38 -20.67 21.59 18.04
N LEU A 39 -20.51 21.64 16.72
CA LEU A 39 -20.58 22.84 15.91
C LEU A 39 -22.04 23.35 15.89
N PRO A 40 -22.33 24.55 16.42
CA PRO A 40 -23.69 25.08 16.53
C PRO A 40 -24.42 25.19 15.19
N GLU A 41 -25.75 25.18 15.23
CA GLU A 41 -26.57 25.49 14.05
C GLU A 41 -26.46 26.96 13.64
N THR A 42 -26.09 27.83 14.57
CA THR A 42 -25.89 29.27 14.37
C THR A 42 -24.51 29.63 13.78
N THR A 43 -23.71 28.64 13.38
CA THR A 43 -22.42 28.90 12.72
C THR A 43 -22.64 29.70 11.43
N PRO A 44 -21.81 30.73 11.16
CA PRO A 44 -21.93 31.53 9.93
C PRO A 44 -21.94 30.67 8.66
N PRO A 45 -22.84 30.92 7.69
CA PRO A 45 -22.95 30.12 6.47
C PRO A 45 -21.64 30.06 5.65
N ASP A 46 -20.85 31.12 5.69
CA ASP A 46 -19.56 31.28 5.00
C ASP A 46 -18.37 30.67 5.77
N HIS A 47 -18.60 30.09 6.96
CA HIS A 47 -17.54 29.45 7.72
C HIS A 47 -17.05 28.16 7.03
N THR A 48 -15.75 28.10 6.72
CA THR A 48 -15.14 26.93 6.09
C THR A 48 -14.80 25.84 7.11
N ILE A 49 -15.26 24.61 6.83
CA ILE A 49 -15.00 23.42 7.63
C ILE A 49 -14.29 22.34 6.80
N VAL A 50 -13.48 21.52 7.47
CA VAL A 50 -12.97 20.28 6.91
C VAL A 50 -13.87 19.16 7.38
N TYR A 51 -14.66 18.55 6.49
CA TYR A 51 -15.66 17.54 6.84
C TYR A 51 -15.17 16.12 6.54
N VAL A 52 -15.42 15.21 7.49
CA VAL A 52 -15.20 13.76 7.36
C VAL A 52 -16.50 13.01 7.59
N ASP A 53 -16.98 12.32 6.56
CA ASP A 53 -18.12 11.41 6.65
C ASP A 53 -17.70 9.98 6.99
N ILE A 54 -18.69 9.10 7.23
CA ILE A 54 -18.42 7.70 7.63
C ILE A 54 -17.70 6.91 6.54
N SER A 55 -18.03 7.15 5.27
CA SER A 55 -17.39 6.46 4.15
C SER A 55 -15.95 6.90 3.90
N SER A 56 -15.53 7.98 4.55
CA SER A 56 -14.18 8.53 4.46
C SER A 56 -13.24 7.96 5.54
N VAL A 57 -13.71 7.03 6.37
CA VAL A 57 -12.93 6.37 7.41
C VAL A 57 -12.85 4.87 7.15
N GLU A 58 -11.63 4.37 7.04
CA GLU A 58 -11.31 2.96 6.80
C GLU A 58 -10.74 2.29 8.06
N GLU A 59 -10.94 0.99 8.19
CA GLU A 59 -10.48 0.21 9.35
C GLU A 59 -8.95 0.25 9.54
N VAL A 60 -8.19 0.32 8.44
CA VAL A 60 -6.73 0.25 8.47
C VAL A 60 -6.09 1.62 8.50
N GLU A 61 -6.43 2.48 7.54
CA GLU A 61 -5.79 3.78 7.34
C GLU A 61 -6.38 4.92 8.20
N GLY A 62 -7.52 4.67 8.85
CA GLY A 62 -8.23 5.72 9.58
C GLY A 62 -8.91 6.68 8.61
N VAL A 63 -8.69 7.99 8.72
CA VAL A 63 -9.31 8.97 7.82
C VAL A 63 -8.62 8.92 6.45
N ALA A 64 -9.26 8.27 5.48
CA ALA A 64 -8.75 8.14 4.11
C ALA A 64 -8.99 9.41 3.28
N ASN A 65 -10.09 10.12 3.54
CA ASN A 65 -10.46 11.33 2.80
C ASN A 65 -11.09 12.39 3.72
N SER A 66 -10.98 13.65 3.31
CA SER A 66 -11.71 14.77 3.91
C SER A 66 -12.05 15.78 2.82
N ARG A 67 -13.04 16.64 3.08
CA ARG A 67 -13.47 17.67 2.12
C ARG A 67 -13.56 19.01 2.79
N GLU A 68 -12.95 20.01 2.20
CA GLU A 68 -13.13 21.40 2.62
C GLU A 68 -14.39 21.95 1.96
N ILE A 69 -15.34 22.42 2.78
CA ILE A 69 -16.65 22.90 2.34
C ILE A 69 -17.08 24.11 3.18
N GLU A 70 -17.89 24.99 2.60
CA GLU A 70 -18.59 26.01 3.37
C GLU A 70 -19.70 25.38 4.22
N PHE A 71 -19.95 25.95 5.40
CA PHE A 71 -20.97 25.45 6.31
C PHE A 71 -22.39 25.50 5.71
N SER A 72 -22.65 26.44 4.80
CA SER A 72 -23.88 26.54 4.00
C SER A 72 -24.16 25.30 3.13
N GLU A 73 -23.11 24.67 2.62
CA GLU A 73 -23.16 23.46 1.77
C GLU A 73 -22.96 22.17 2.57
N ALA A 74 -22.64 22.28 3.86
CA ALA A 74 -22.35 21.14 4.71
C ALA A 74 -23.60 20.31 5.00
N PRO A 75 -23.50 18.96 4.98
CA PRO A 75 -24.59 18.10 5.41
C PRO A 75 -25.00 18.42 6.85
N SER A 76 -26.28 18.27 7.19
CA SER A 76 -26.79 18.53 8.56
C SER A 76 -26.06 17.72 9.65
N ARG A 77 -25.41 16.62 9.27
CA ARG A 77 -24.59 15.75 10.13
C ARG A 77 -23.17 16.26 10.38
N ALA A 78 -22.69 17.28 9.68
CA ALA A 78 -21.36 17.87 9.89
C ALA A 78 -21.34 18.71 11.18
N ARG A 79 -21.23 18.03 12.32
CA ARG A 79 -21.46 18.67 13.63
C ARG A 79 -20.44 18.34 14.71
N ARG A 80 -19.75 17.21 14.67
CA ARG A 80 -18.91 16.78 15.80
C ARG A 80 -17.52 17.38 15.68
N ILE A 81 -17.07 18.09 16.71
CA ILE A 81 -15.72 18.68 16.75
C ILE A 81 -14.76 17.68 17.36
N VAL A 82 -13.60 17.49 16.71
CA VAL A 82 -12.52 16.64 17.21
C VAL A 82 -11.34 17.48 17.72
N ARG A 83 -10.65 16.98 18.75
CA ARG A 83 -9.48 17.59 19.38
C ARG A 83 -8.32 16.60 19.47
N PRO A 84 -7.08 17.07 19.69
CA PRO A 84 -5.95 16.18 19.97
C PRO A 84 -6.26 15.17 21.08
N GLY A 85 -5.96 13.90 20.83
CA GLY A 85 -6.24 12.76 21.69
C GLY A 85 -7.63 12.12 21.49
N ASP A 86 -8.53 12.74 20.74
CA ASP A 86 -9.86 12.16 20.49
C ASP A 86 -9.76 10.90 19.61
N THR A 87 -10.65 9.95 19.87
CA THR A 87 -10.89 8.80 18.99
C THR A 87 -12.32 8.83 18.51
N ILE A 88 -12.56 8.71 17.21
CA ILE A 88 -13.90 8.56 16.65
C ILE A 88 -14.22 7.08 16.46
N LEU A 89 -15.47 6.70 16.69
CA LEU A 89 -15.99 5.37 16.44
C LEU A 89 -17.33 5.48 15.71
N SER A 90 -17.50 4.79 14.59
CA SER A 90 -18.78 4.81 13.87
C SER A 90 -19.88 4.19 14.73
N THR A 91 -20.99 4.91 14.86
CA THR A 91 -22.18 4.42 15.57
C THR A 91 -23.21 3.80 14.65
N VAL A 92 -22.94 3.76 13.34
CA VAL A 92 -23.75 3.08 12.33
C VAL A 92 -22.90 2.12 11.54
N ARG A 93 -23.47 0.99 11.10
CA ARG A 93 -22.73 -0.09 10.42
C ARG A 93 -21.44 -0.43 11.19
N THR A 94 -21.59 -0.61 12.49
CA THR A 94 -20.51 -0.76 13.48
C THR A 94 -19.53 -1.91 13.13
N TYR A 95 -20.01 -2.91 12.40
CA TYR A 95 -19.20 -4.00 11.84
C TYR A 95 -18.13 -3.56 10.84
N LEU A 96 -18.23 -2.37 10.23
CA LEU A 96 -17.22 -1.81 9.32
C LEU A 96 -15.98 -1.27 10.07
N LYS A 97 -16.03 -1.21 11.40
CA LYS A 97 -14.88 -0.85 12.26
C LYS A 97 -14.23 0.49 11.88
N ALA A 98 -15.03 1.43 11.38
CA ALA A 98 -14.59 2.79 11.07
C ALA A 98 -14.25 3.53 12.38
N VAL A 99 -12.96 3.49 12.73
CA VAL A 99 -12.38 4.07 13.96
C VAL A 99 -11.11 4.83 13.58
N ALA A 100 -10.97 6.07 14.06
CA ALA A 100 -9.77 6.86 13.82
C ALA A 100 -9.33 7.62 15.07
N HIS A 101 -8.02 7.75 15.24
CA HIS A 101 -7.40 8.49 16.33
C HIS A 101 -6.76 9.79 15.83
N PHE A 102 -6.96 10.88 16.57
CA PHE A 102 -6.50 12.22 16.18
C PHE A 102 -5.40 12.71 17.10
N GLU A 103 -4.15 12.64 16.68
CA GLU A 103 -3.02 13.20 17.43
C GLU A 103 -2.85 14.69 17.16
N ALA A 104 -2.99 15.09 15.89
CA ALA A 104 -3.00 16.48 15.43
C ALA A 104 -4.11 16.66 14.37
N PRO A 105 -5.38 16.85 14.76
CA PRO A 105 -6.47 17.06 13.81
C PRO A 105 -6.26 18.35 13.01
N LEU A 106 -6.74 18.36 11.75
CA LEU A 106 -6.74 19.56 10.92
C LEU A 106 -7.52 20.70 11.60
N PRO A 107 -7.15 21.97 11.38
CA PRO A 107 -7.97 23.10 11.78
C PRO A 107 -9.39 22.98 11.22
N ASN A 108 -10.40 23.35 12.01
CA ASN A 108 -11.83 23.27 11.65
C ASN A 108 -12.29 21.87 11.20
N LEU A 109 -11.64 20.81 11.67
CA LEU A 109 -12.05 19.44 11.38
C LEU A 109 -13.36 19.09 12.11
N ILE A 110 -14.36 18.74 11.32
CA ILE A 110 -15.70 18.34 11.73
C ILE A 110 -15.98 16.94 11.22
N VAL A 111 -16.41 16.05 12.11
CA VAL A 111 -16.82 14.69 11.73
C VAL A 111 -18.34 14.56 11.77
N SER A 112 -18.85 13.59 11.02
CA SER A 112 -20.28 13.27 10.97
C SER A 112 -20.85 12.93 12.36
N THR A 113 -22.11 13.28 12.62
CA THR A 113 -22.87 12.78 13.78
C THR A 113 -23.08 11.27 13.79
N GLY A 114 -22.80 10.60 12.66
CA GLY A 114 -22.72 9.14 12.60
C GLY A 114 -21.48 8.55 13.29
N PHE A 115 -20.60 9.39 13.84
CA PHE A 115 -19.54 8.99 14.76
C PHE A 115 -19.86 9.40 16.20
N ALA A 116 -19.36 8.61 17.14
CA ALA A 116 -19.12 9.02 18.51
C ALA A 116 -17.69 9.53 18.63
N VAL A 117 -17.51 10.76 19.11
CA VAL A 117 -16.19 11.31 19.50
C VAL A 117 -15.94 10.91 20.95
N LEU A 118 -14.91 10.10 21.18
CA LEU A 118 -14.49 9.63 22.50
C LEU A 118 -13.27 10.46 22.93
N ARG A 119 -13.49 11.40 23.85
CA ARG A 119 -12.41 12.21 24.43
C ARG A 119 -11.91 11.58 25.74
N PRO A 120 -10.67 11.07 25.78
CA PRO A 120 -10.13 10.46 26.99
C PRO A 120 -9.99 11.45 28.14
N ASN A 121 -10.23 10.99 29.37
CA ASN A 121 -9.82 11.70 30.58
C ASN A 121 -8.44 11.22 31.06
N ASN A 122 -8.01 11.67 32.26
CA ASN A 122 -6.71 11.32 32.82
C ASN A 122 -6.53 9.85 33.23
N LEU A 123 -7.59 9.03 33.17
CA LEU A 123 -7.53 7.60 33.50
C LEU A 123 -7.11 6.73 32.31
N VAL A 124 -7.29 7.20 31.08
CA VAL A 124 -7.04 6.41 29.88
C VAL A 124 -6.12 7.14 28.90
N PHE A 125 -5.05 6.49 28.50
CA PHE A 125 -4.11 6.99 27.51
C PHE A 125 -4.78 7.00 26.13
N PRO A 126 -4.73 8.11 25.37
CA PRO A 126 -5.48 8.27 24.12
C PRO A 126 -5.28 7.14 23.10
N LYS A 127 -4.03 6.69 22.89
CA LYS A 127 -3.73 5.59 21.97
C LYS A 127 -4.16 4.22 22.49
N PHE A 128 -4.13 4.03 23.82
CA PHE A 128 -4.68 2.80 24.41
C PHE A 128 -6.19 2.73 24.20
N LEU A 129 -6.92 3.84 24.42
CA LEU A 129 -8.34 3.95 24.11
C LEU A 129 -8.61 3.59 22.64
N TYR A 130 -7.81 4.13 21.71
CA TYR A 130 -7.92 3.82 20.29
C TYR A 130 -7.82 2.31 19.99
N TYR A 131 -6.82 1.62 20.54
CA TYR A 131 -6.70 0.18 20.35
C TYR A 131 -7.78 -0.62 21.08
N MET A 132 -8.20 -0.17 22.27
CA MET A 132 -9.26 -0.80 23.06
C MET A 132 -10.58 -0.83 22.30
N VAL A 133 -10.98 0.28 21.67
CA VAL A 133 -12.27 0.34 20.93
C VAL A 133 -12.20 -0.31 19.55
N ARG A 134 -11.02 -0.76 19.12
CA ARG A 134 -10.78 -1.50 17.88
C ARG A 134 -10.68 -3.01 18.07
N CYS A 135 -10.50 -3.50 19.30
CA CYS A 135 -10.40 -4.94 19.50
C CYS A 135 -11.72 -5.63 19.19
N GLU A 136 -11.61 -6.91 18.84
CA GLU A 136 -12.77 -7.70 18.43
C GLU A 136 -13.81 -7.76 19.54
N GLU A 137 -13.38 -7.95 20.79
CA GLU A 137 -14.27 -8.04 21.95
C GLU A 137 -15.12 -6.78 22.12
N PHE A 138 -14.53 -5.58 21.98
CA PHE A 138 -15.26 -4.32 22.10
C PHE A 138 -16.20 -4.08 20.91
N VAL A 139 -15.76 -4.36 19.68
CA VAL A 139 -16.58 -4.22 18.48
C VAL A 139 -17.79 -5.13 18.54
N GLN A 140 -17.62 -6.39 18.96
CA GLN A 140 -18.74 -7.32 19.14
C GLN A 140 -19.72 -6.85 20.21
N ALA A 141 -19.22 -6.28 21.32
CA ALA A 141 -20.09 -5.66 22.33
C ALA A 141 -20.91 -4.50 21.74
N VAL A 142 -20.31 -3.65 20.90
CA VAL A 142 -21.01 -2.57 20.20
C VAL A 142 -22.06 -3.11 19.23
N VAL A 143 -21.74 -4.15 18.45
CA VAL A 143 -22.66 -4.79 17.50
C VAL A 143 -23.83 -5.43 18.25
N ALA A 144 -23.59 -6.12 19.36
CA ALA A 144 -24.62 -6.77 20.16
C ALA A 144 -25.63 -5.78 20.79
N HIS A 145 -25.20 -4.54 21.06
CA HIS A 145 -26.06 -3.46 21.56
C HIS A 145 -26.58 -2.53 20.45
N SER A 146 -26.32 -2.86 19.17
CA SER A 146 -26.83 -2.11 18.04
C SER A 146 -28.24 -2.55 17.69
N VAL A 147 -29.09 -1.61 17.28
CA VAL A 147 -30.48 -1.86 16.85
C VAL A 147 -30.61 -1.64 15.34
N GLY A 148 -31.49 -2.42 14.69
CA GLY A 148 -31.79 -2.34 13.26
C GLY A 148 -31.16 -3.47 12.43
N VAL A 149 -31.96 -4.09 11.55
CA VAL A 149 -31.56 -5.27 10.76
C VAL A 149 -30.64 -4.88 9.59
N SER A 150 -31.03 -3.89 8.77
CA SER A 150 -30.26 -3.49 7.59
C SER A 150 -29.24 -2.37 7.84
N TYR A 151 -29.39 -1.62 8.94
CA TYR A 151 -28.52 -0.53 9.36
C TYR A 151 -28.37 -0.57 10.89
N PRO A 152 -27.53 -1.48 11.41
CA PRO A 152 -27.30 -1.56 12.85
C PRO A 152 -26.67 -0.26 13.34
N ALA A 153 -27.26 0.32 14.38
CA ALA A 153 -26.77 1.53 15.01
C ALA A 153 -26.79 1.42 16.54
N ILE A 154 -25.75 1.93 17.19
CA ILE A 154 -25.68 2.03 18.66
C ILE A 154 -25.95 3.47 19.09
N ASN A 155 -26.79 3.66 20.11
CA ASN A 155 -27.02 4.99 20.65
C ASN A 155 -25.90 5.39 21.66
N PRO A 156 -25.67 6.69 21.89
CA PRO A 156 -24.60 7.13 22.79
C PRO A 156 -24.75 6.63 24.23
N SER A 157 -25.97 6.46 24.75
CA SER A 157 -26.19 5.96 26.12
C SER A 157 -25.74 4.51 26.29
N GLU A 158 -26.06 3.63 25.33
CA GLU A 158 -25.62 2.24 25.31
C GLU A 158 -24.11 2.15 25.15
N LEU A 159 -23.54 2.90 24.18
CA LEU A 159 -22.09 2.97 24.00
C LEU A 159 -21.37 3.43 25.29
N SER A 160 -21.94 4.41 25.99
CA SER A 160 -21.39 4.94 27.23
C SER A 160 -21.42 3.95 28.40
N ALA A 161 -22.33 2.97 28.34
CA ALA A 161 -22.54 1.97 29.39
C ALA A 161 -21.59 0.77 29.26
N LEU A 162 -21.03 0.54 28.06
CA LEU A 162 -20.06 -0.53 27.81
C LEU A 162 -18.86 -0.46 28.76
N ALA A 163 -18.25 -1.61 29.02
CA ALA A 163 -17.09 -1.72 29.88
C ALA A 163 -15.83 -1.14 29.23
N ALA A 164 -14.98 -0.55 30.06
CA ALA A 164 -13.64 -0.10 29.74
C ALA A 164 -12.70 -0.60 30.84
N TRP A 165 -11.70 -1.38 30.44
CA TRP A 165 -10.66 -1.87 31.32
C TRP A 165 -9.46 -0.94 31.30
N ILE A 166 -8.85 -0.77 32.46
CA ILE A 166 -7.91 0.31 32.74
C ILE A 166 -6.68 -0.30 33.42
N PRO A 167 -5.64 -0.62 32.64
CA PRO A 167 -4.32 -0.95 33.15
C PRO A 167 -3.71 0.25 33.89
N SER A 168 -2.55 0.05 34.51
CA SER A 168 -1.76 1.18 35.01
C SER A 168 -1.35 2.13 33.86
N PRO A 169 -1.14 3.44 34.11
CA PRO A 169 -0.74 4.38 33.05
C PRO A 169 0.53 3.98 32.29
N GLU A 170 1.46 3.29 32.96
CA GLU A 170 2.69 2.77 32.34
C GLU A 170 2.38 1.63 31.37
N GLU A 171 1.56 0.67 31.78
CA GLU A 171 1.13 -0.45 30.93
C GLU A 171 0.32 0.03 29.73
N GLN A 172 -0.57 1.02 29.92
CA GLN A 172 -1.34 1.59 28.81
C GLN A 172 -0.42 2.16 27.72
N ARG A 173 0.65 2.88 28.13
CA ARG A 173 1.67 3.40 27.20
C ARG A 173 2.49 2.28 26.57
N ALA A 174 2.88 1.27 27.35
CA ALA A 174 3.63 0.12 26.85
C ALA A 174 2.83 -0.68 25.79
N VAL A 175 1.57 -0.97 26.07
CA VAL A 175 0.64 -1.62 25.12
C VAL A 175 0.47 -0.79 23.86
N ALA A 176 0.18 0.50 23.99
CA ALA A 176 0.01 1.38 22.84
C ALA A 176 1.26 1.44 21.95
N SER A 177 2.44 1.61 22.54
CA SER A 177 3.71 1.66 21.81
C SER A 177 4.06 0.31 21.16
N PHE A 178 3.82 -0.79 21.86
CA PHE A 178 3.98 -2.14 21.32
C PHE A 178 3.08 -2.36 20.10
N LEU A 179 1.80 -1.99 20.21
CA LEU A 179 0.83 -2.12 19.14
C LEU A 179 1.19 -1.24 17.97
N ASP A 180 1.48 0.06 18.16
CA ASP A 180 1.92 0.96 17.07
C ASP A 180 3.07 0.33 16.26
N ARG A 181 4.12 -0.14 16.94
CA ARG A 181 5.27 -0.78 16.27
C ARG A 181 4.86 -2.02 15.48
N LYS A 182 4.01 -2.88 16.05
CA LYS A 182 3.65 -4.17 15.45
C LYS A 182 2.61 -4.03 14.35
N THR A 183 1.64 -3.14 14.49
CA THR A 183 0.63 -2.86 13.46
C THR A 183 1.28 -2.15 12.28
N THR A 184 2.14 -1.15 12.50
CA THR A 184 2.88 -0.51 11.39
C THR A 184 3.75 -1.52 10.62
N LEU A 185 4.48 -2.40 11.32
CA LEU A 185 5.25 -3.44 10.66
C LEU A 185 4.35 -4.40 9.85
N ASN A 186 3.19 -4.76 10.39
CA ASN A 186 2.24 -5.63 9.70
C ASN A 186 1.64 -4.94 8.45
N ASP A 187 1.27 -3.68 8.56
CA ASP A 187 0.74 -2.85 7.46
C ASP A 187 1.78 -2.71 6.34
N ASP A 188 3.04 -2.42 6.69
CA ASP A 188 4.15 -2.36 5.72
C ASP A 188 4.37 -3.71 5.01
N LEU A 189 4.19 -4.83 5.71
CA LEU A 189 4.30 -6.17 5.13
C LEU A 189 3.13 -6.46 4.18
N ILE A 190 1.90 -6.11 4.54
CA ILE A 190 0.72 -6.27 3.69
C ILE A 190 0.90 -5.46 2.40
N ALA A 191 1.26 -4.17 2.49
CA ALA A 191 1.48 -3.32 1.33
C ALA A 191 2.55 -3.88 0.37
N LYS A 192 3.65 -4.43 0.93
CA LYS A 192 4.69 -5.11 0.12
C LYS A 192 4.15 -6.37 -0.59
N ARG A 193 3.27 -7.13 0.05
CA ARG A 193 2.64 -8.34 -0.53
C ARG A 193 1.62 -8.00 -1.60
N GLU A 194 0.83 -6.94 -1.40
CA GLU A 194 -0.11 -6.44 -2.41
C GLU A 194 0.66 -5.96 -3.64
N ARG A 195 1.74 -5.18 -3.46
CA ARG A 195 2.62 -4.81 -4.58
C ARG A 195 3.27 -6.02 -5.27
N GLN A 196 3.56 -7.09 -4.53
CA GLN A 196 4.07 -8.34 -5.11
C GLN A 196 3.03 -8.99 -6.05
N ILE A 197 1.75 -8.97 -5.68
CA ILE A 197 0.66 -9.48 -6.55
C ILE A 197 0.58 -8.66 -7.83
N GLU A 198 0.62 -7.33 -7.73
CA GLU A 198 0.60 -6.45 -8.91
C GLU A 198 1.76 -6.75 -9.87
N LEU A 199 2.98 -6.88 -9.35
CA LEU A 199 4.16 -7.20 -10.15
C LEU A 199 4.07 -8.58 -10.81
N LEU A 200 3.51 -9.58 -10.12
CA LEU A 200 3.27 -10.90 -10.69
C LEU A 200 2.24 -10.86 -11.83
N GLN A 201 1.19 -10.04 -11.69
CA GLN A 201 0.20 -9.82 -12.74
C GLN A 201 0.81 -9.08 -13.94
N GLU A 202 1.63 -8.04 -13.70
CA GLU A 202 2.40 -7.35 -14.75
C GLU A 202 3.32 -8.34 -15.48
N GLN A 203 4.05 -9.18 -14.75
CA GLN A 203 4.92 -10.23 -15.31
C GLN A 203 4.12 -11.24 -16.14
N ARG A 204 2.95 -11.67 -15.67
CA ARG A 204 2.06 -12.59 -16.38
C ARG A 204 1.65 -12.03 -17.73
N THR A 205 1.18 -10.78 -17.75
CA THR A 205 0.77 -10.09 -18.98
C THR A 205 1.95 -9.92 -19.95
N ALA A 206 3.12 -9.52 -19.43
CA ALA A 206 4.33 -9.36 -20.24
C ALA A 206 4.83 -10.69 -20.83
N LEU A 207 4.76 -11.77 -20.06
CA LEU A 207 5.11 -13.11 -20.50
C LEU A 207 4.20 -13.58 -21.64
N ILE A 208 2.89 -13.41 -21.49
CA ILE A 208 1.91 -13.74 -22.53
C ILE A 208 2.21 -12.91 -23.78
N SER A 209 2.26 -11.58 -23.64
CA SER A 209 2.51 -10.64 -24.74
C SER A 209 3.78 -10.98 -25.51
N ARG A 210 4.91 -11.20 -24.81
CA ARG A 210 6.17 -11.60 -25.44
C ARG A 210 6.02 -12.92 -26.19
N SER A 211 5.40 -13.92 -25.60
CA SER A 211 5.32 -15.26 -26.19
C SER A 211 4.44 -15.29 -27.44
N VAL A 212 3.32 -14.54 -27.43
CA VAL A 212 2.39 -14.47 -28.56
C VAL A 212 2.80 -13.48 -29.66
N THR A 213 3.85 -12.67 -29.44
CA THR A 213 4.37 -11.72 -30.44
C THR A 213 5.77 -12.10 -30.95
N LYS A 214 6.59 -12.76 -30.13
CA LYS A 214 8.01 -13.05 -30.44
C LYS A 214 8.35 -14.55 -30.42
N GLY A 215 7.40 -15.42 -30.10
CA GLY A 215 7.65 -16.84 -29.93
C GLY A 215 8.53 -17.15 -28.72
N LEU A 216 8.94 -18.42 -28.60
CA LEU A 216 9.73 -18.91 -27.47
C LEU A 216 11.25 -18.83 -27.71
N ASN A 217 11.68 -18.95 -28.97
CA ASN A 217 13.10 -18.97 -29.33
C ASN A 217 13.63 -17.53 -29.57
N PRO A 218 14.56 -17.02 -28.73
CA PRO A 218 15.08 -15.66 -28.85
C PRO A 218 16.05 -15.46 -30.02
N ASP A 219 16.58 -16.53 -30.61
CA ASP A 219 17.64 -16.47 -31.63
C ASP A 219 17.09 -16.46 -33.07
N VAL A 220 15.77 -16.53 -33.24
CA VAL A 220 15.14 -16.49 -34.57
C VAL A 220 15.26 -15.09 -35.17
N PRO A 221 15.62 -14.94 -36.46
CA PRO A 221 15.62 -13.65 -37.14
C PRO A 221 14.25 -12.98 -37.06
N MET A 222 14.23 -11.70 -36.69
CA MET A 222 13.00 -10.93 -36.52
C MET A 222 12.74 -10.04 -37.74
N LYS A 223 11.46 -9.80 -38.06
CA LYS A 223 11.00 -8.82 -39.05
C LYS A 223 10.01 -7.82 -38.43
N GLU A 224 9.93 -6.63 -39.01
CA GLU A 224 8.90 -5.65 -38.64
C GLU A 224 7.52 -6.15 -39.05
N SER A 225 6.55 -6.12 -38.13
CA SER A 225 5.17 -6.50 -38.42
C SER A 225 4.37 -5.39 -39.11
N GLY A 226 4.83 -4.13 -38.98
CA GLY A 226 4.06 -2.94 -39.42
C GLY A 226 2.90 -2.57 -38.49
N VAL A 227 2.76 -3.23 -37.34
CA VAL A 227 1.70 -3.00 -36.35
C VAL A 227 2.31 -2.59 -35.03
N GLU A 228 1.91 -1.43 -34.51
CA GLU A 228 2.53 -0.80 -33.34
C GLU A 228 2.53 -1.70 -32.09
N TRP A 229 1.40 -2.34 -31.78
CA TRP A 229 1.28 -3.18 -30.57
C TRP A 229 2.08 -4.49 -30.66
N ILE A 230 2.34 -4.99 -31.88
CA ILE A 230 3.12 -6.22 -32.12
C ILE A 230 4.62 -5.90 -32.18
N GLY A 231 4.98 -4.81 -32.87
CA GLY A 231 6.37 -4.45 -33.14
C GLY A 231 7.05 -5.46 -34.07
N LYS A 232 8.07 -6.16 -33.56
CA LYS A 232 8.83 -7.18 -34.31
C LYS A 232 8.29 -8.59 -34.04
N VAL A 233 8.19 -9.40 -35.10
CA VAL A 233 7.80 -10.82 -35.06
C VAL A 233 8.89 -11.71 -35.68
N PRO A 234 8.91 -13.02 -35.39
CA PRO A 234 9.79 -13.95 -36.09
C PRO A 234 9.58 -13.93 -37.61
N GLY A 235 10.67 -14.04 -38.37
CA GLY A 235 10.68 -13.87 -39.82
C GLY A 235 9.75 -14.84 -40.55
N HIS A 236 9.60 -16.05 -40.03
CA HIS A 236 8.74 -17.10 -40.58
C HIS A 236 7.25 -16.94 -40.26
N TRP A 237 6.86 -16.07 -39.31
CA TRP A 237 5.47 -15.87 -38.96
C TRP A 237 4.71 -15.09 -40.04
N ALA A 238 3.47 -15.48 -40.31
CA ALA A 238 2.59 -14.68 -41.17
C ALA A 238 1.99 -13.53 -40.37
N VAL A 239 1.96 -12.31 -40.93
CA VAL A 239 1.33 -11.15 -40.30
C VAL A 239 0.09 -10.80 -41.12
N LYS A 240 -1.10 -11.05 -40.55
CA LYS A 240 -2.37 -10.93 -41.28
C LYS A 240 -3.52 -10.60 -40.33
N ALA A 241 -4.55 -9.94 -40.88
CA ALA A 241 -5.79 -9.67 -40.15
C ALA A 241 -6.54 -10.97 -39.81
N LEU A 242 -7.13 -11.03 -38.63
CA LEU A 242 -7.80 -12.22 -38.09
C LEU A 242 -8.90 -12.75 -39.00
N LYS A 243 -9.63 -11.86 -39.67
CA LYS A 243 -10.67 -12.23 -40.64
C LYS A 243 -10.19 -13.15 -41.77
N TRP A 244 -8.88 -13.16 -42.07
CA TRP A 244 -8.28 -14.06 -43.06
C TRP A 244 -8.00 -15.46 -42.51
N GLU A 245 -7.85 -15.61 -41.19
CA GLU A 245 -7.74 -16.93 -40.54
C GLU A 245 -9.11 -17.51 -40.21
N SER A 246 -10.03 -16.66 -39.76
CA SER A 246 -11.43 -17.01 -39.55
C SER A 246 -12.29 -15.78 -39.70
N PRO A 247 -13.42 -15.84 -40.45
CA PRO A 247 -14.41 -14.79 -40.37
C PRO A 247 -14.89 -14.65 -38.93
N VAL A 248 -15.28 -13.45 -38.55
CA VAL A 248 -15.78 -13.14 -37.21
C VAL A 248 -17.28 -12.94 -37.31
N PHE A 249 -18.05 -13.77 -36.63
CA PHE A 249 -19.50 -13.65 -36.59
C PHE A 249 -19.98 -13.31 -35.19
N ARG A 250 -21.15 -12.67 -35.14
CA ARG A 250 -21.82 -12.30 -33.91
C ARG A 250 -22.72 -13.45 -33.44
N GLY A 251 -22.86 -13.60 -32.12
CA GLY A 251 -23.87 -14.47 -31.53
C GLY A 251 -25.29 -13.98 -31.81
N ALA A 252 -26.28 -14.78 -31.44
CA ALA A 252 -27.68 -14.50 -31.69
C ALA A 252 -28.52 -14.84 -30.46
N SER A 253 -29.53 -14.01 -30.19
CA SER A 253 -30.40 -14.16 -29.02
C SER A 253 -31.80 -14.51 -29.49
N PRO A 254 -32.47 -15.52 -28.91
CA PRO A 254 -33.90 -15.68 -29.10
C PRO A 254 -34.60 -14.41 -28.62
N ARG A 255 -35.65 -13.98 -29.33
CA ARG A 255 -36.39 -12.74 -29.00
C ARG A 255 -37.88 -13.06 -28.83
N PRO A 256 -38.55 -12.52 -27.79
CA PRO A 256 -38.00 -11.79 -26.64
C PRO A 256 -37.09 -12.68 -25.76
N ILE A 257 -35.98 -12.13 -25.26
CA ILE A 257 -34.90 -12.91 -24.62
C ILE A 257 -35.34 -13.62 -23.33
N ASP A 258 -36.31 -13.03 -22.61
CA ASP A 258 -36.79 -13.52 -21.32
C ASP A 258 -38.02 -14.44 -21.45
N ASN A 259 -38.42 -14.82 -22.68
CA ASN A 259 -39.58 -15.68 -22.86
C ASN A 259 -39.24 -17.11 -22.36
N PRO A 260 -39.99 -17.65 -21.36
CA PRO A 260 -39.72 -18.97 -20.80
C PRO A 260 -39.71 -20.12 -21.80
N ILE A 261 -40.40 -19.99 -22.96
CA ILE A 261 -40.44 -21.01 -24.01
C ILE A 261 -39.04 -21.38 -24.56
N TYR A 262 -38.07 -20.47 -24.43
CA TYR A 262 -36.72 -20.67 -24.92
C TYR A 262 -35.80 -21.38 -23.92
N PHE A 263 -36.24 -21.62 -22.69
CA PHE A 263 -35.42 -22.19 -21.63
C PHE A 263 -35.95 -23.55 -21.19
N ASP A 264 -35.03 -24.46 -20.90
CA ASP A 264 -35.32 -25.80 -20.42
C ASP A 264 -34.11 -26.27 -19.60
N GLU A 265 -34.31 -26.65 -18.35
CA GLU A 265 -33.24 -27.14 -17.47
C GLU A 265 -32.55 -28.41 -18.01
N GLN A 266 -33.25 -29.18 -18.84
CA GLN A 266 -32.76 -30.41 -19.48
C GLN A 266 -32.27 -30.17 -20.92
N GLY A 267 -32.33 -28.93 -21.40
CA GLY A 267 -31.94 -28.57 -22.76
C GLY A 267 -30.48 -28.92 -23.06
N GLU A 268 -30.19 -29.39 -24.28
CA GLU A 268 -28.85 -29.85 -24.64
C GLU A 268 -27.79 -28.74 -24.52
N TYR A 269 -28.13 -27.52 -24.95
CA TYR A 269 -27.20 -26.39 -25.02
C TYR A 269 -27.38 -25.42 -23.84
N ALA A 270 -26.29 -25.15 -23.14
CA ALA A 270 -26.20 -24.09 -22.12
C ALA A 270 -26.46 -22.69 -22.71
N TRP A 271 -27.05 -21.79 -21.93
CA TRP A 271 -27.21 -20.38 -22.29
C TRP A 271 -26.11 -19.53 -21.65
N VAL A 272 -25.18 -19.00 -22.46
CA VAL A 272 -24.07 -18.20 -21.95
C VAL A 272 -24.52 -16.76 -21.75
N ARG A 273 -24.41 -16.24 -20.52
CA ARG A 273 -24.62 -14.81 -20.21
C ARG A 273 -23.28 -14.12 -19.92
N ILE A 274 -23.30 -12.79 -19.91
CA ILE A 274 -22.12 -11.99 -19.57
C ILE A 274 -21.57 -12.37 -18.18
N SER A 275 -22.43 -12.56 -17.17
CA SER A 275 -22.02 -12.93 -15.81
C SER A 275 -21.27 -14.26 -15.74
N ASP A 276 -21.68 -15.24 -16.56
CA ASP A 276 -21.03 -16.55 -16.63
C ASP A 276 -19.60 -16.40 -17.16
N VAL A 277 -19.41 -15.57 -18.19
CA VAL A 277 -18.07 -15.25 -18.72
C VAL A 277 -17.26 -14.39 -17.76
N THR A 278 -17.87 -13.44 -17.05
CA THR A 278 -17.18 -12.61 -16.05
C THR A 278 -16.57 -13.46 -14.94
N SER A 279 -17.29 -14.49 -14.48
CA SER A 279 -16.84 -15.41 -13.43
C SER A 279 -15.89 -16.51 -13.94
N ALA A 280 -15.97 -16.87 -15.22
CA ALA A 280 -15.09 -17.86 -15.83
C ALA A 280 -13.62 -17.41 -15.93
N GLY A 281 -12.70 -18.38 -15.86
CA GLY A 281 -11.27 -18.19 -16.16
C GLY A 281 -10.99 -18.29 -17.67
N MET A 282 -10.17 -19.27 -18.07
CA MET A 282 -9.99 -19.61 -19.48
C MET A 282 -11.17 -20.41 -20.04
N TYR A 283 -11.72 -21.30 -19.22
CA TYR A 283 -12.76 -22.24 -19.60
C TYR A 283 -14.12 -21.85 -19.02
N LEU A 284 -15.17 -22.05 -19.84
CA LEU A 284 -16.56 -22.05 -19.40
C LEU A 284 -17.01 -23.50 -19.21
N ASP A 285 -17.20 -23.89 -17.96
CA ASP A 285 -17.57 -25.26 -17.58
C ASP A 285 -19.06 -25.40 -17.23
N VAL A 286 -19.72 -24.30 -16.84
CA VAL A 286 -21.11 -24.30 -16.39
C VAL A 286 -21.78 -22.95 -16.67
N THR A 287 -23.10 -22.98 -16.88
CA THR A 287 -23.99 -21.80 -16.92
C THR A 287 -25.19 -22.05 -16.02
N GLU A 288 -25.83 -20.99 -15.53
CA GLU A 288 -27.05 -21.15 -14.70
C GLU A 288 -28.26 -21.60 -15.52
N GLN A 289 -28.30 -21.30 -16.82
CA GLN A 289 -29.45 -21.55 -17.69
C GLN A 289 -29.07 -22.41 -18.88
N ARG A 290 -30.05 -23.12 -19.43
CA ARG A 290 -29.95 -23.91 -20.65
C ARG A 290 -31.13 -23.58 -21.56
N LEU A 291 -30.94 -23.73 -22.87
CA LEU A 291 -31.96 -23.43 -23.87
C LEU A 291 -32.73 -24.70 -24.26
N SER A 292 -34.03 -24.53 -24.47
CA SER A 292 -34.87 -25.53 -25.14
C SER A 292 -34.42 -25.73 -26.60
N ASP A 293 -34.94 -26.76 -27.27
CA ASP A 293 -34.67 -26.99 -28.69
C ASP A 293 -35.02 -25.76 -29.55
N LEU A 294 -36.16 -25.12 -29.25
CA LEU A 294 -36.58 -23.89 -29.92
C LEU A 294 -35.60 -22.74 -29.62
N GLY A 295 -35.25 -22.51 -28.36
CA GLY A 295 -34.32 -21.44 -27.97
C GLY A 295 -32.96 -21.61 -28.64
N SER A 296 -32.43 -22.83 -28.63
CA SER A 296 -31.13 -23.16 -29.23
C SER A 296 -31.13 -23.03 -30.76
N SER A 297 -32.26 -23.25 -31.44
CA SER A 297 -32.42 -23.08 -32.89
C SER A 297 -32.35 -21.62 -33.34
N LEU A 298 -32.63 -20.68 -32.43
CA LEU A 298 -32.63 -19.24 -32.65
C LEU A 298 -31.34 -18.57 -32.17
N SER A 299 -30.34 -19.36 -31.77
CA SER A 299 -29.06 -18.89 -31.26
C SER A 299 -27.88 -19.54 -31.99
N VAL A 300 -26.66 -19.10 -31.66
CA VAL A 300 -25.43 -19.65 -32.21
C VAL A 300 -24.91 -20.75 -31.29
N LYS A 301 -24.98 -21.99 -31.77
CA LYS A 301 -24.47 -23.19 -31.10
C LYS A 301 -22.96 -23.28 -31.22
N LEU A 302 -22.28 -23.49 -30.10
CA LEU A 302 -20.86 -23.79 -30.00
C LEU A 302 -20.66 -25.15 -29.35
N GLU A 303 -19.80 -25.95 -29.96
CA GLU A 303 -19.33 -27.21 -29.41
C GLU A 303 -18.15 -27.00 -28.44
N PRO A 304 -17.88 -27.94 -27.52
CA PRO A 304 -16.69 -27.90 -26.66
C PRO A 304 -15.39 -27.66 -27.43
N GLY A 305 -14.48 -26.90 -26.83
CA GLY A 305 -13.19 -26.50 -27.41
C GLY A 305 -13.24 -25.27 -28.33
N ARG A 306 -14.42 -24.68 -28.58
CA ARG A 306 -14.57 -23.44 -29.35
C ARG A 306 -14.32 -22.21 -28.49
N ILE A 307 -13.70 -21.21 -29.10
CA ILE A 307 -13.44 -19.89 -28.48
C ILE A 307 -14.43 -18.84 -28.98
N PHE A 308 -14.86 -18.00 -28.04
CA PHE A 308 -15.64 -16.80 -28.30
C PHE A 308 -15.11 -15.64 -27.46
N LEU A 309 -15.48 -14.42 -27.83
CA LEU A 309 -14.98 -13.18 -27.25
C LEU A 309 -16.15 -12.29 -26.86
N SER A 310 -16.12 -11.76 -25.65
CA SER A 310 -17.11 -10.79 -25.20
C SER A 310 -16.90 -9.43 -25.86
N ILE A 311 -18.00 -8.86 -26.36
CA ILE A 311 -18.05 -7.52 -26.94
C ILE A 311 -19.01 -6.58 -26.19
N ALA A 312 -19.65 -7.07 -25.11
CA ALA A 312 -20.56 -6.31 -24.26
C ALA A 312 -20.34 -6.65 -22.78
N GLY A 313 -20.48 -5.67 -21.88
CA GLY A 313 -20.17 -5.84 -20.46
C GLY A 313 -18.67 -6.02 -20.24
N SER A 314 -18.19 -7.26 -20.18
CA SER A 314 -16.77 -7.62 -20.07
C SER A 314 -16.03 -7.62 -21.41
N VAL A 315 -16.07 -6.47 -22.10
CA VAL A 315 -15.51 -6.30 -23.45
C VAL A 315 -14.06 -6.76 -23.53
N GLY A 316 -13.73 -7.58 -24.52
CA GLY A 316 -12.38 -8.08 -24.78
C GLY A 316 -12.01 -9.32 -23.97
N LYS A 317 -12.92 -9.90 -23.18
CA LYS A 317 -12.67 -11.14 -22.43
C LYS A 317 -12.88 -12.37 -23.32
N PRO A 318 -11.81 -13.16 -23.64
CA PRO A 318 -11.95 -14.42 -24.37
C PRO A 318 -12.40 -15.54 -23.45
N CYS A 319 -13.06 -16.55 -24.02
CA CYS A 319 -13.49 -17.73 -23.28
C CYS A 319 -13.52 -18.96 -24.20
N ILE A 320 -13.10 -20.13 -23.67
CA ILE A 320 -13.17 -21.42 -24.36
C ILE A 320 -14.26 -22.24 -23.70
N THR A 321 -15.28 -22.66 -24.44
CA THR A 321 -16.33 -23.50 -23.86
C THR A 321 -15.88 -24.94 -23.70
N GLN A 322 -16.13 -25.56 -22.53
CA GLN A 322 -15.97 -27.01 -22.31
C GLN A 322 -17.29 -27.78 -22.43
N ILE A 323 -18.38 -27.04 -22.60
CA ILE A 323 -19.74 -27.58 -22.71
C ILE A 323 -20.37 -27.16 -24.04
N LYS A 324 -21.43 -27.87 -24.45
CA LYS A 324 -22.30 -27.41 -25.54
C LYS A 324 -23.03 -26.16 -25.07
N CYS A 325 -22.85 -25.03 -25.74
CA CYS A 325 -23.46 -23.78 -25.33
C CYS A 325 -23.96 -22.96 -26.52
N CYS A 326 -24.87 -22.03 -26.25
CA CYS A 326 -25.36 -21.03 -27.16
C CYS A 326 -24.91 -19.64 -26.70
N ILE A 327 -24.39 -18.83 -27.63
CA ILE A 327 -23.93 -17.48 -27.34
C ILE A 327 -24.87 -16.41 -27.93
N HIS A 328 -25.10 -15.38 -27.13
CA HIS A 328 -25.97 -14.26 -27.50
C HIS A 328 -25.20 -13.15 -28.25
N ASP A 329 -25.93 -12.14 -28.70
CA ASP A 329 -25.42 -10.97 -29.45
C ASP A 329 -24.38 -10.08 -28.72
N GLY A 330 -24.06 -10.38 -27.46
CA GLY A 330 -22.96 -9.78 -26.69
C GLY A 330 -21.60 -10.44 -26.92
N PHE A 331 -21.55 -11.47 -27.78
CA PHE A 331 -20.35 -12.25 -28.07
C PHE A 331 -20.07 -12.34 -29.57
N VAL A 332 -18.81 -12.57 -29.92
CA VAL A 332 -18.37 -12.96 -31.26
C VAL A 332 -17.59 -14.27 -31.23
N TYR A 333 -17.58 -15.02 -32.32
CA TYR A 333 -16.91 -16.32 -32.42
C TYR A 333 -16.21 -16.51 -33.78
N PHE A 334 -15.38 -17.55 -33.85
CA PHE A 334 -14.43 -17.78 -34.95
C PHE A 334 -14.63 -19.18 -35.55
N PRO A 335 -15.62 -19.40 -36.44
CA PRO A 335 -16.01 -20.72 -36.92
C PRO A 335 -14.94 -21.45 -37.74
N MET A 336 -14.09 -20.72 -38.46
CA MET A 336 -13.09 -21.31 -39.36
C MET A 336 -11.68 -21.32 -38.77
N TRP A 337 -11.53 -20.98 -37.48
CA TRP A 337 -10.24 -21.06 -36.81
C TRP A 337 -9.77 -22.52 -36.74
N LYS A 338 -8.64 -22.80 -37.39
CA LYS A 338 -8.00 -24.13 -37.44
C LYS A 338 -6.73 -24.23 -36.58
N GLY A 339 -6.29 -23.12 -35.99
CA GLY A 339 -5.11 -23.08 -35.13
C GLY A 339 -5.39 -23.57 -33.71
N ASN A 340 -4.39 -23.48 -32.83
CA ASN A 340 -4.57 -23.81 -31.42
C ASN A 340 -5.49 -22.78 -30.74
N THR A 341 -6.58 -23.24 -30.15
CA THR A 341 -7.58 -22.37 -29.48
C THR A 341 -6.99 -21.61 -28.29
N LYS A 342 -6.10 -22.23 -27.50
CA LYS A 342 -5.46 -21.59 -26.34
C LYS A 342 -4.48 -20.51 -26.77
N PHE A 343 -3.77 -20.71 -27.89
CA PHE A 343 -2.94 -19.65 -28.47
C PHE A 343 -3.78 -18.40 -28.77
N LEU A 344 -4.92 -18.56 -29.46
CA LEU A 344 -5.83 -17.44 -29.74
C LEU A 344 -6.42 -16.83 -28.47
N TYR A 345 -6.73 -17.66 -27.46
CA TYR A 345 -7.11 -17.17 -26.13
C TYR A 345 -6.04 -16.27 -25.53
N TYR A 346 -4.77 -16.69 -25.53
CA TYR A 346 -3.66 -15.92 -24.97
C TYR A 346 -3.39 -14.61 -25.73
N VAL A 347 -3.58 -14.59 -27.06
CA VAL A 347 -3.51 -13.36 -27.86
C VAL A 347 -4.52 -12.33 -27.34
N PHE A 348 -5.78 -12.72 -27.18
CA PHE A 348 -6.82 -11.82 -26.67
C PHE A 348 -6.65 -11.48 -25.18
N ALA A 349 -6.29 -12.46 -24.36
CA ALA A 349 -6.10 -12.29 -22.92
C ALA A 349 -4.94 -11.35 -22.58
N SER A 350 -3.98 -11.14 -23.49
CA SER A 350 -2.92 -10.15 -23.32
C SER A 350 -3.43 -8.71 -23.28
N GLY A 351 -4.62 -8.44 -23.85
CA GLY A 351 -5.19 -7.09 -23.98
C GLY A 351 -4.48 -6.18 -24.98
N GLU A 352 -3.28 -6.55 -25.46
CA GLU A 352 -2.50 -5.79 -26.45
C GLU A 352 -3.25 -5.53 -27.75
N PRO A 353 -4.00 -6.50 -28.34
CA PRO A 353 -4.73 -6.28 -29.59
C PRO A 353 -5.76 -5.16 -29.53
N TYR A 354 -6.20 -4.78 -28.33
CA TYR A 354 -7.23 -3.76 -28.12
C TYR A 354 -6.65 -2.36 -27.90
N LYS A 355 -5.33 -2.25 -27.67
CA LYS A 355 -4.69 -0.95 -27.43
C LYS A 355 -4.79 -0.10 -28.69
N GLY A 356 -5.35 1.10 -28.55
CA GLY A 356 -5.58 2.04 -29.66
C GLY A 356 -6.92 1.88 -30.40
N LEU A 357 -7.73 0.87 -30.07
CA LEU A 357 -9.07 0.70 -30.68
C LEU A 357 -10.17 1.56 -30.00
N GLY A 358 -9.89 2.11 -28.80
CA GLY A 358 -10.81 3.00 -28.08
C GLY A 358 -10.46 4.48 -28.24
N LYS A 359 -11.48 5.36 -28.34
CA LYS A 359 -11.27 6.82 -28.19
C LYS A 359 -11.02 7.13 -26.71
N MET A 360 -10.17 8.13 -26.42
CA MET A 360 -9.94 8.59 -25.04
C MET A 360 -11.28 8.91 -24.35
N GLY A 361 -11.55 8.27 -23.21
CA GLY A 361 -12.73 8.53 -22.37
C GLY A 361 -14.02 7.79 -22.73
N THR A 362 -14.02 6.91 -23.75
CA THR A 362 -15.19 6.08 -24.10
C THR A 362 -14.96 4.60 -23.82
N GLN A 363 -16.01 3.87 -23.42
CA GLN A 363 -15.95 2.41 -23.29
C GLN A 363 -15.50 1.80 -24.63
N LEU A 364 -14.56 0.85 -24.56
CA LEU A 364 -14.07 0.12 -25.72
C LEU A 364 -15.27 -0.54 -26.43
N ASN A 365 -15.48 -0.21 -27.71
CA ASN A 365 -16.58 -0.75 -28.50
C ASN A 365 -16.03 -1.77 -29.50
N LEU A 366 -16.13 -3.06 -29.16
CA LEU A 366 -15.75 -4.14 -30.07
C LEU A 366 -16.97 -4.59 -30.89
N ASN A 367 -16.75 -4.83 -32.18
CA ASN A 367 -17.73 -5.43 -33.07
C ASN A 367 -17.02 -6.41 -34.02
N THR A 368 -17.77 -7.08 -34.89
CA THR A 368 -17.23 -8.08 -35.82
C THR A 368 -16.14 -7.51 -36.73
N ASP A 369 -16.29 -6.29 -37.22
CA ASP A 369 -15.32 -5.65 -38.12
C ASP A 369 -14.05 -5.26 -37.38
N THR A 370 -14.20 -4.64 -36.20
CA THR A 370 -13.08 -4.26 -35.34
C THR A 370 -12.26 -5.47 -34.92
N VAL A 371 -12.92 -6.55 -34.47
CA VAL A 371 -12.25 -7.80 -34.07
C VAL A 371 -11.63 -8.50 -35.28
N GLY A 372 -12.33 -8.55 -36.42
CA GLY A 372 -11.82 -9.15 -37.65
C GLY A 372 -10.63 -8.40 -38.26
N ALA A 373 -10.54 -7.09 -38.03
CA ALA A 373 -9.45 -6.24 -38.50
C ALA A 373 -8.18 -6.32 -37.63
N ILE A 374 -8.24 -6.94 -36.44
CA ILE A 374 -7.07 -7.16 -35.59
C ILE A 374 -6.02 -7.94 -36.40
N ILE A 375 -4.84 -7.35 -36.58
CA ILE A 375 -3.69 -8.00 -37.21
C ILE A 375 -2.97 -8.81 -36.14
N LEU A 376 -2.59 -10.04 -36.44
CA LEU A 376 -1.81 -10.90 -35.54
C LEU A 376 -0.65 -11.58 -36.28
N GLY A 377 0.38 -11.94 -35.51
CA GLY A 377 1.41 -12.86 -35.94
C GLY A 377 0.90 -14.30 -35.79
N VAL A 378 0.94 -15.08 -36.88
CA VAL A 378 0.43 -16.44 -36.93
C VAL A 378 1.60 -17.40 -37.22
N PRO A 379 2.12 -18.10 -36.19
CA PRO A 379 3.05 -19.22 -36.38
C PRO A 379 2.37 -20.45 -37.00
N CYS A 380 3.15 -21.48 -37.34
CA CYS A 380 2.57 -22.80 -37.67
C CYS A 380 1.85 -23.41 -36.45
N VAL A 381 0.96 -24.37 -36.69
CA VAL A 381 0.12 -24.96 -35.64
C VAL A 381 0.97 -25.64 -34.56
N GLU A 382 2.09 -26.25 -34.94
CA GLU A 382 3.04 -26.88 -34.03
C GLU A 382 3.62 -25.86 -33.05
N GLU A 383 4.12 -24.72 -33.54
CA GLU A 383 4.65 -23.65 -32.70
C GLU A 383 3.55 -22.96 -31.87
N GLN A 384 2.31 -22.87 -32.38
CA GLN A 384 1.18 -22.41 -31.57
C GLN A 384 0.91 -23.35 -30.38
N ASN A 385 1.00 -24.67 -30.58
CA ASN A 385 0.87 -25.66 -29.50
C ASN A 385 1.99 -25.49 -28.47
N GLU A 386 3.24 -25.35 -28.92
CA GLU A 386 4.40 -25.13 -28.03
C GLU A 386 4.24 -23.86 -27.18
N ILE A 387 3.83 -22.75 -27.80
CA ILE A 387 3.56 -21.49 -27.11
C ILE A 387 2.43 -21.66 -26.09
N ALA A 388 1.33 -22.31 -26.48
CA ALA A 388 0.20 -22.54 -25.59
C ALA A 388 0.57 -23.38 -24.37
N ASP A 389 1.27 -24.51 -24.56
CA ASP A 389 1.70 -25.39 -23.48
C ASP A 389 2.70 -24.72 -22.54
N TYR A 390 3.62 -23.92 -23.11
CA TYR A 390 4.53 -23.09 -22.34
C TYR A 390 3.77 -22.08 -21.48
N LEU A 391 2.83 -21.34 -22.08
CA LEU A 391 2.05 -20.32 -21.38
C LEU A 391 1.15 -20.94 -20.30
N ASP A 392 0.49 -22.06 -20.56
CA ASP A 392 -0.30 -22.79 -19.57
C ASP A 392 0.56 -23.09 -18.33
N ARG A 393 1.74 -23.68 -18.54
CA ARG A 393 2.66 -24.04 -17.44
C ARG A 393 3.17 -22.82 -16.68
N GLU A 394 3.67 -21.81 -17.37
CA GLU A 394 4.31 -20.66 -16.71
C GLU A 394 3.28 -19.71 -16.07
N THR A 395 2.11 -19.52 -16.69
CA THR A 395 1.03 -18.72 -16.09
C THR A 395 0.43 -19.42 -14.88
N ALA A 396 0.25 -20.75 -14.90
CA ALA A 396 -0.20 -21.51 -13.74
C ALA A 396 0.76 -21.40 -12.54
N LYS A 397 2.08 -21.36 -12.77
CA LYS A 397 3.06 -21.11 -11.70
C LYS A 397 2.84 -19.74 -11.07
N ILE A 398 2.68 -18.70 -11.89
CA ILE A 398 2.44 -17.33 -11.41
C ILE A 398 1.13 -17.27 -10.63
N ASP A 399 0.06 -17.85 -11.15
CA ASP A 399 -1.27 -17.84 -10.53
C ASP A 399 -1.24 -18.58 -9.17
N ALA A 400 -0.50 -19.69 -9.07
CA ALA A 400 -0.27 -20.39 -7.80
C ALA A 400 0.53 -19.55 -6.79
N PHE A 401 1.53 -18.78 -7.24
CA PHE A 401 2.25 -17.84 -6.38
C PHE A 401 1.36 -16.70 -5.89
N VAL A 402 0.54 -16.11 -6.77
CA VAL A 402 -0.43 -15.07 -6.41
C VAL A 402 -1.38 -15.59 -5.32
N SER A 403 -1.93 -16.80 -5.49
CA SER A 403 -2.81 -17.41 -4.48
C SER A 403 -2.13 -17.58 -3.12
N LYS A 404 -0.87 -18.03 -3.09
CA LYS A 404 -0.09 -18.14 -1.83
C LYS A 404 0.15 -16.78 -1.17
N VAL A 405 0.43 -15.75 -1.95
CA VAL A 405 0.63 -14.39 -1.45
C VAL A 405 -0.69 -13.83 -0.89
N GLN A 406 -1.81 -14.05 -1.56
CA GLN A 406 -3.14 -13.67 -1.07
C GLN A 406 -3.48 -14.34 0.27
N GLN A 407 -3.25 -15.65 0.39
CA GLN A 407 -3.43 -16.36 1.67
C GLN A 407 -2.52 -15.81 2.78
N SER A 408 -1.29 -15.39 2.44
CA SER A 408 -0.40 -14.75 3.41
C SER A 408 -0.91 -13.39 3.87
N ILE A 409 -1.53 -12.60 2.99
CA ILE A 409 -2.14 -11.30 3.36
C ILE A 409 -3.28 -11.53 4.34
N GLU A 410 -4.14 -12.51 4.08
CA GLU A 410 -5.26 -12.83 4.98
C GLU A 410 -4.77 -13.19 6.38
N LYS A 411 -3.77 -14.08 6.48
CA LYS A 411 -3.15 -14.43 7.77
C LYS A 411 -2.51 -13.24 8.48
N LEU A 412 -1.93 -12.29 7.74
CA LEU A 412 -1.38 -11.07 8.33
C LEU A 412 -2.47 -10.17 8.92
N ARG A 413 -3.62 -10.07 8.25
CA ARG A 413 -4.80 -9.33 8.73
C ARG A 413 -5.39 -9.98 9.98
N GLU A 414 -5.58 -11.30 9.97
CA GLU A 414 -6.01 -12.09 11.13
C GLU A 414 -5.04 -11.91 12.32
N TYR A 415 -3.74 -12.04 12.07
CA TYR A 415 -2.71 -11.86 13.10
C TYR A 415 -2.76 -10.47 13.71
N ARG A 416 -2.94 -9.41 12.90
CA ARG A 416 -3.06 -8.04 13.38
C ARG A 416 -4.24 -7.89 14.35
N GLN A 417 -5.42 -8.37 13.97
CA GLN A 417 -6.62 -8.26 14.79
C GLN A 417 -6.50 -9.06 16.09
N SER A 418 -5.92 -10.26 16.01
CA SER A 418 -5.62 -11.08 17.18
C SER A 418 -4.60 -10.40 18.11
N LEU A 419 -3.58 -9.74 17.56
CA LEU A 419 -2.54 -9.08 18.35
C LEU A 419 -3.09 -7.87 19.11
N ILE A 420 -3.90 -7.04 18.45
CA ILE A 420 -4.60 -5.93 19.10
C ILE A 420 -5.43 -6.46 20.26
N SER A 421 -6.29 -7.44 20.00
CA SER A 421 -7.21 -8.02 20.98
C SER A 421 -6.49 -8.60 22.18
N THR A 422 -5.47 -9.45 21.96
CA THR A 422 -4.70 -10.06 23.05
C THR A 422 -3.90 -9.05 23.88
N ALA A 423 -3.34 -8.01 23.26
CA ALA A 423 -2.57 -6.98 23.96
C ALA A 423 -3.48 -6.09 24.81
N VAL A 424 -4.59 -5.61 24.25
CA VAL A 424 -5.47 -4.70 24.98
C VAL A 424 -6.29 -5.41 26.04
N THR A 425 -6.64 -6.69 25.89
CA THR A 425 -7.37 -7.46 26.91
C THR A 425 -6.46 -8.03 28.01
N GLY A 426 -5.15 -7.83 27.92
CA GLY A 426 -4.21 -8.31 28.91
C GLY A 426 -3.99 -9.82 28.87
N LYS A 427 -4.27 -10.47 27.73
CA LYS A 427 -3.91 -11.88 27.50
C LYS A 427 -2.40 -12.05 27.29
N ILE A 428 -1.70 -10.98 26.92
CA ILE A 428 -0.24 -10.93 26.83
C ILE A 428 0.33 -9.77 27.65
N ASN A 429 1.36 -10.06 28.43
CA ASN A 429 2.13 -9.08 29.20
C ASN A 429 3.24 -8.48 28.32
N VAL A 430 3.02 -7.25 27.86
CA VAL A 430 3.97 -6.49 27.05
C VAL A 430 4.88 -5.57 27.89
N SER A 431 4.66 -5.57 29.21
CA SER A 431 5.31 -4.71 30.22
C SER A 431 6.66 -5.27 30.68
N GLU A 432 6.87 -6.59 30.56
CA GLU A 432 8.19 -7.19 30.69
C GLU A 432 9.03 -6.80 29.47
N ARG A 433 10.25 -6.29 29.70
CA ARG A 433 11.25 -6.05 28.66
C ARG A 433 11.58 -7.36 27.93
N VAL A 434 10.80 -7.70 26.92
CA VAL A 434 11.09 -8.82 26.03
C VAL A 434 12.18 -8.37 25.06
N VAL A 435 13.41 -8.79 25.34
CA VAL A 435 14.44 -8.99 24.33
C VAL A 435 13.85 -9.90 23.26
N VAL A 436 13.53 -9.34 22.09
CA VAL A 436 13.04 -10.13 20.96
C VAL A 436 14.28 -10.67 20.24
N PRO A 437 14.48 -12.00 20.14
CA PRO A 437 15.50 -12.53 19.26
C PRO A 437 15.15 -12.18 17.82
N GLU A 438 16.12 -11.72 17.05
CA GLU A 438 15.99 -11.55 15.60
C GLU A 438 15.55 -12.88 14.96
N VAL A 439 14.30 -12.95 14.52
CA VAL A 439 13.87 -14.00 13.60
C VAL A 439 14.23 -13.54 12.20
N ASN A 440 15.39 -14.01 11.73
CA ASN A 440 15.78 -13.94 10.32
C ASN A 440 14.82 -14.79 9.49
N VAL A 441 13.76 -14.18 8.96
CA VAL A 441 12.99 -14.77 7.86
C VAL A 441 13.75 -14.48 6.58
N ALA A 442 14.48 -15.48 6.09
CA ALA A 442 15.06 -15.45 4.76
C ALA A 442 13.92 -15.39 3.73
N VAL A 443 13.64 -14.19 3.19
CA VAL A 443 12.83 -14.01 1.99
C VAL A 443 13.80 -13.93 0.82
N SER A 444 13.77 -14.92 -0.08
CA SER A 444 14.58 -14.88 -1.29
C SER A 444 13.96 -13.91 -2.29
N GLU A 445 14.62 -12.78 -2.51
CA GLU A 445 14.21 -11.73 -3.45
C GLU A 445 14.89 -11.88 -4.82
N THR A 446 14.09 -11.95 -5.89
CA THR A 446 14.49 -11.61 -7.26
C THR A 446 13.23 -11.40 -8.10
N LYS A 447 12.95 -10.31 -8.85
CA LYS A 447 13.25 -8.86 -8.90
C LYS A 447 12.38 -8.31 -10.06
N TRP A 448 11.79 -7.11 -10.03
CA TRP A 448 12.45 -5.91 -10.58
C TRP A 448 11.85 -4.60 -10.00
N THR A 449 12.23 -4.25 -8.77
CA THR A 449 12.26 -2.85 -8.33
C THR A 449 13.60 -2.24 -8.74
N ALA A 450 13.67 -0.93 -9.03
CA ALA A 450 14.94 -0.28 -9.30
C ALA A 450 15.92 -0.61 -8.16
N PRO A 451 17.20 -0.91 -8.45
CA PRO A 451 18.15 -1.35 -7.43
C PRO A 451 18.12 -0.41 -6.22
N PRO A 452 18.26 -0.91 -4.98
CA PRO A 452 18.30 -0.06 -3.79
C PRO A 452 19.25 1.12 -3.96
N THR A 453 20.39 0.93 -4.62
CA THR A 453 21.37 1.98 -4.96
C THR A 453 20.78 3.14 -5.77
N PHE A 454 19.84 2.87 -6.69
CA PHE A 454 19.14 3.90 -7.46
C PHE A 454 18.13 4.66 -6.60
N GLN A 455 17.36 3.96 -5.76
CA GLN A 455 16.39 4.61 -4.86
C GLN A 455 17.08 5.56 -3.87
N ARG A 456 18.24 5.15 -3.33
CA ARG A 456 19.11 6.02 -2.51
C ARG A 456 19.58 7.25 -3.28
N ALA A 457 20.04 7.05 -4.52
CA ALA A 457 20.50 8.15 -5.36
C ALA A 457 19.37 9.16 -5.61
N VAL A 458 18.12 8.72 -5.78
CA VAL A 458 16.95 9.59 -5.94
C VAL A 458 16.72 10.45 -4.69
N LEU A 459 16.71 9.86 -3.48
CA LEU A 459 16.58 10.61 -2.22
C LEU A 459 17.69 11.65 -2.07
N ALA A 460 18.93 11.23 -2.28
CA ALA A 460 20.10 12.09 -2.22
C ALA A 460 20.04 13.25 -3.23
N THR A 461 19.51 12.97 -4.43
CA THR A 461 19.35 14.00 -5.47
C THR A 461 18.31 15.03 -5.05
N GLU A 462 17.23 14.64 -4.38
CA GLU A 462 16.23 15.58 -3.86
C GLU A 462 16.84 16.53 -2.84
N ILE A 463 17.65 16.01 -1.90
CA ILE A 463 18.39 16.84 -0.92
C ILE A 463 19.29 17.86 -1.65
N VAL A 464 20.08 17.39 -2.63
CA VAL A 464 20.96 18.26 -3.43
C VAL A 464 20.13 19.28 -4.22
N HIS A 465 19.03 18.86 -4.83
CA HIS A 465 18.18 19.72 -5.63
C HIS A 465 17.62 20.88 -4.82
N GLN A 466 17.19 20.64 -3.59
CA GLN A 466 16.68 21.67 -2.69
C GLN A 466 17.77 22.60 -2.13
N LEU A 467 19.03 22.15 -2.04
CA LEU A 467 20.08 22.86 -1.31
C LEU A 467 21.28 23.34 -2.16
N HIS A 468 21.42 22.94 -3.42
CA HIS A 468 22.60 23.25 -4.25
C HIS A 468 22.88 24.76 -4.45
N ARG A 469 21.89 25.62 -4.22
CA ARG A 469 22.02 27.08 -4.30
C ARG A 469 22.40 27.73 -2.97
N GLU A 470 22.32 26.99 -1.86
CA GLU A 470 22.64 27.51 -0.52
C GLU A 470 24.17 27.67 -0.38
N PRO A 471 24.68 28.87 0.00
CA PRO A 471 26.11 29.13 0.11
C PRO A 471 26.85 28.21 1.09
N THR A 472 26.14 27.71 2.11
CA THR A 472 26.68 26.82 3.14
C THR A 472 26.57 25.34 2.79
N PHE A 473 25.99 24.99 1.64
CA PHE A 473 25.78 23.60 1.24
C PHE A 473 26.97 23.05 0.45
N GLY A 474 27.62 22.05 1.06
CA GLY A 474 28.65 21.25 0.42
C GLY A 474 28.59 19.80 0.88
N ARG A 475 29.56 18.98 0.44
CA ARG A 475 29.56 17.53 0.68
C ARG A 475 29.38 17.12 2.15
N VAL A 476 30.02 17.82 3.09
CA VAL A 476 29.89 17.49 4.52
C VAL A 476 28.45 17.67 5.00
N LYS A 477 27.84 18.83 4.74
CA LYS A 477 26.44 19.10 5.11
C LYS A 477 25.48 18.13 4.43
N PHE A 478 25.71 17.82 3.15
CA PHE A 478 24.96 16.80 2.43
C PHE A 478 25.00 15.43 3.12
N GLN A 479 26.18 14.99 3.57
CA GLN A 479 26.33 13.72 4.30
C GLN A 479 25.53 13.71 5.62
N LYS A 480 25.53 14.82 6.37
CA LYS A 480 24.78 14.94 7.63
C LYS A 480 23.28 14.84 7.40
N ILE A 481 22.77 15.55 6.40
CA ILE A 481 21.35 15.49 6.06
C ILE A 481 20.97 14.10 5.57
N LEU A 482 21.85 13.41 4.83
CA LEU A 482 21.60 12.04 4.38
C LEU A 482 21.53 11.04 5.54
N HIS A 483 22.43 11.14 6.53
CA HIS A 483 22.39 10.32 7.74
C HIS A 483 21.13 10.57 8.57
N LEU A 484 20.78 11.83 8.81
CA LEU A 484 19.54 12.22 9.50
C LEU A 484 18.28 11.80 8.72
N SER A 485 18.34 11.78 7.38
CA SER A 485 17.23 11.29 6.57
C SER A 485 16.96 9.80 6.83
N GLU A 486 18.00 9.01 7.05
CA GLU A 486 17.83 7.59 7.39
C GLU A 486 17.29 7.41 8.82
N HIS A 487 17.89 8.08 9.79
CA HIS A 487 17.65 7.76 11.21
C HIS A 487 16.51 8.59 11.84
N HIS A 488 16.27 9.80 11.37
CA HIS A 488 15.21 10.69 11.89
C HIS A 488 13.97 10.73 10.98
N VAL A 489 14.15 10.85 9.66
CA VAL A 489 13.03 10.85 8.70
C VAL A 489 12.52 9.42 8.45
N GLY A 490 13.39 8.42 8.59
CA GLY A 490 13.05 7.01 8.37
C GLY A 490 13.13 6.59 6.91
N ALA A 491 14.04 7.19 6.14
CA ALA A 491 14.33 6.79 4.77
C ALA A 491 15.35 5.65 4.78
N ASP A 492 14.89 4.39 4.70
CA ASP A 492 15.73 3.20 4.84
C ASP A 492 16.68 3.02 3.63
N ILE A 493 17.79 3.77 3.64
CA ILE A 493 18.81 3.80 2.58
C ILE A 493 20.00 2.86 2.85
N ASP A 494 19.98 2.11 3.95
CA ASP A 494 20.94 1.06 4.31
C ASP A 494 22.39 1.58 4.28
N GLY A 495 22.65 2.60 5.11
CA GLY A 495 23.98 3.17 5.28
C GLY A 495 24.85 2.47 6.31
N ASN A 496 26.15 2.43 6.04
CA ASN A 496 27.16 1.93 6.96
C ASN A 496 28.04 3.11 7.38
N TYR A 497 27.59 3.86 8.39
CA TYR A 497 28.23 5.09 8.82
C TYR A 497 29.35 4.82 9.80
N TYR A 498 30.55 5.28 9.45
CA TYR A 498 31.73 5.23 10.31
C TYR A 498 31.83 6.52 11.12
N ARG A 499 32.33 6.41 12.34
CA ARG A 499 32.69 7.55 13.18
C ARG A 499 33.92 8.25 12.57
N GLN A 500 33.76 9.49 12.11
CA GLN A 500 34.82 10.27 11.45
C GLN A 500 34.93 11.68 12.03
N ALA A 501 35.98 12.42 11.65
CA ALA A 501 36.25 13.77 12.13
C ALA A 501 35.05 14.72 12.03
N ALA A 502 34.31 14.66 10.91
CA ALA A 502 33.13 15.48 10.67
C ALA A 502 31.80 14.79 11.06
N GLY A 503 31.82 13.74 11.89
CA GLY A 503 30.63 12.96 12.27
C GLY A 503 30.39 11.73 11.38
N PRO A 504 29.18 11.13 11.41
CA PRO A 504 28.84 9.91 10.67
C PRO A 504 29.13 10.03 9.17
N LEU A 505 29.78 9.03 8.58
CA LEU A 505 30.08 9.00 7.14
C LEU A 505 30.10 7.58 6.59
N ASP A 506 29.37 7.33 5.50
CA ASP A 506 29.57 6.17 4.63
C ASP A 506 30.32 6.58 3.33
N PRO A 507 31.64 6.35 3.23
CA PRO A 507 32.42 6.75 2.05
C PRO A 507 32.07 5.98 0.79
N LYS A 508 31.48 4.78 0.90
CA LYS A 508 31.09 3.96 -0.25
C LYS A 508 29.75 4.46 -0.79
N MET A 509 28.80 4.74 0.09
CA MET A 509 27.49 5.28 -0.29
C MET A 509 27.64 6.60 -1.03
N ILE A 510 28.42 7.55 -0.50
CA ILE A 510 28.57 8.87 -1.14
C ILE A 510 29.15 8.76 -2.55
N ARG A 511 30.20 7.95 -2.75
CA ARG A 511 30.77 7.72 -4.08
C ARG A 511 29.75 7.08 -5.04
N SER A 512 29.00 6.09 -4.55
CA SER A 512 27.94 5.44 -5.34
C SER A 512 26.83 6.43 -5.74
N VAL A 513 26.39 7.26 -4.81
CA VAL A 513 25.30 8.22 -4.98
C VAL A 513 25.70 9.34 -5.93
N GLU A 514 26.88 9.94 -5.74
CA GLU A 514 27.43 10.96 -6.65
C GLU A 514 27.63 10.41 -8.08
N SER A 515 28.16 9.18 -8.22
CA SER A 515 28.32 8.52 -9.51
C SER A 515 26.98 8.29 -10.22
N GLN A 516 25.93 7.88 -9.49
CA GLN A 516 24.60 7.69 -10.07
C GLN A 516 23.95 9.02 -10.45
N MET A 517 24.07 10.06 -9.61
CA MET A 517 23.58 11.41 -9.93
C MET A 517 24.17 11.95 -11.23
N GLU A 518 25.49 11.80 -11.40
CA GLU A 518 26.18 12.25 -12.61
C GLU A 518 25.82 11.39 -13.82
N LYS A 519 25.72 10.06 -13.67
CA LYS A 519 25.29 9.14 -14.73
C LYS A 519 23.90 9.47 -15.26
N GLN A 520 22.97 9.88 -14.40
CA GLN A 520 21.62 10.31 -14.77
C GLN A 520 21.56 11.76 -15.29
N LYS A 521 22.70 12.46 -15.29
CA LYS A 521 22.83 13.87 -15.63
C LYS A 521 21.95 14.78 -14.76
N TRP A 522 21.79 14.47 -13.47
CA TRP A 522 21.03 15.34 -12.56
C TRP A 522 21.90 16.42 -11.95
N TYR A 523 22.98 16.03 -11.27
CA TYR A 523 23.93 16.91 -10.60
C TYR A 523 25.33 16.31 -10.66
N ARG A 524 26.36 17.17 -10.62
CA ARG A 524 27.77 16.78 -10.49
C ARG A 524 28.37 17.39 -9.24
N ALA A 525 29.16 16.61 -8.50
CA ALA A 525 30.02 17.12 -7.44
C ALA A 525 31.28 17.77 -8.07
N GLN A 526 31.45 19.07 -7.88
CA GLN A 526 32.59 19.85 -8.37
C GLN A 526 33.46 20.28 -7.18
N LYS A 527 34.76 20.01 -7.27
CA LYS A 527 35.73 20.44 -6.26
C LYS A 527 36.07 21.92 -6.47
N GLU A 528 36.05 22.70 -5.40
CA GLU A 528 36.43 24.11 -5.36
C GLU A 528 37.47 24.32 -4.25
N ASP A 529 38.12 25.50 -4.22
CA ASP A 529 39.14 25.84 -3.22
C ASP A 529 38.64 25.70 -1.78
N LYS A 530 37.33 25.90 -1.56
CA LYS A 530 36.65 25.81 -0.26
C LYS A 530 35.72 24.60 -0.13
N GLY A 531 35.96 23.51 -0.86
CA GLY A 531 35.30 22.22 -0.64
C GLY A 531 34.66 21.61 -1.89
N THR A 532 33.39 21.25 -1.80
CA THR A 532 32.66 20.59 -2.90
C THR A 532 31.29 21.23 -3.06
N LYS A 533 31.00 21.68 -4.28
CA LYS A 533 29.72 22.25 -4.69
C LYS A 533 29.01 21.27 -5.62
N TYR A 534 27.67 21.22 -5.54
CA TYR A 534 26.86 20.43 -6.47
C TYR A 534 26.32 21.32 -7.58
N VAL A 535 26.64 21.01 -8.82
CA VAL A 535 26.25 21.81 -9.99
C VAL A 535 25.18 21.06 -10.78
N PRO A 536 24.06 21.71 -11.16
CA PRO A 536 23.02 21.09 -11.96
C PRO A 536 23.54 20.70 -13.35
N LEU A 537 23.05 19.58 -13.86
CA LEU A 537 23.32 19.08 -15.23
C LEU A 537 22.04 19.11 -16.07
N GLU A 538 22.11 18.64 -17.33
CA GLU A 538 21.03 18.67 -18.33
C GLU A 538 19.66 18.18 -17.83
N ASN A 539 19.62 17.19 -16.93
CA ASN A 539 18.40 16.59 -16.39
C ASN A 539 18.10 17.01 -14.94
N ALA A 540 18.71 18.08 -14.41
CA ALA A 540 18.42 18.56 -13.06
C ALA A 540 16.89 18.71 -12.82
N GLY A 541 16.41 18.27 -11.65
CA GLY A 541 14.98 18.23 -11.32
C GLY A 541 14.20 17.02 -11.86
N ARG A 542 14.69 16.31 -12.89
CA ARG A 542 13.99 15.11 -13.44
C ARG A 542 14.02 13.88 -12.54
N HIS A 543 14.67 13.94 -11.38
CA HIS A 543 14.60 12.88 -10.36
C HIS A 543 13.26 12.89 -9.61
N ARG A 544 12.53 14.02 -9.57
CA ARG A 544 11.27 14.15 -8.80
C ARG A 544 10.21 13.12 -9.19
N LYS A 545 10.07 12.82 -10.48
CA LYS A 545 9.18 11.74 -10.95
C LYS A 545 9.50 10.36 -10.36
N TYR A 546 10.75 10.13 -9.95
CA TYR A 546 11.18 8.92 -9.24
C TYR A 546 11.08 9.12 -7.73
N PHE A 547 11.30 10.35 -7.23
CA PHE A 547 11.17 10.68 -5.82
C PHE A 547 9.74 10.42 -5.33
N ASP A 548 8.73 10.92 -6.05
CA ASP A 548 7.33 10.70 -5.69
C ASP A 548 6.95 9.21 -5.73
N ARG A 549 7.65 8.40 -6.53
CA ARG A 549 7.43 6.95 -6.60
C ARG A 549 7.98 6.21 -5.37
N TYR A 550 9.10 6.65 -4.81
CA TYR A 550 9.82 5.91 -3.77
C TYR A 550 9.70 6.52 -2.37
N TRP A 551 9.54 7.85 -2.29
CA TRP A 551 9.74 8.63 -1.07
C TRP A 551 8.61 9.61 -0.77
N LEU A 552 7.49 9.59 -1.50
CA LEU A 552 6.39 10.56 -1.33
C LEU A 552 5.85 10.60 0.10
N SER A 553 5.60 9.45 0.73
CA SER A 553 5.12 9.39 2.11
C SER A 553 6.13 9.87 3.17
N ARG A 554 7.37 10.15 2.77
CA ARG A 554 8.43 10.70 3.64
C ARG A 554 8.76 12.15 3.28
N LYS A 555 8.12 12.71 2.25
CA LYS A 555 8.40 14.03 1.70
C LYS A 555 8.28 15.14 2.74
N GLU A 556 7.16 15.20 3.46
CA GLU A 556 6.93 16.27 4.45
C GLU A 556 7.99 16.27 5.55
N ARG A 557 8.35 15.08 6.06
CA ARG A 557 9.38 14.92 7.09
C ARG A 557 10.78 15.27 6.56
N LEU A 558 11.09 14.89 5.32
CA LEU A 558 12.33 15.27 4.66
C LEU A 558 12.43 16.79 4.45
N ASP A 559 11.36 17.41 3.95
CA ASP A 559 11.29 18.86 3.71
C ASP A 559 11.42 19.63 5.03
N ALA A 560 10.79 19.16 6.11
CA ALA A 560 10.95 19.72 7.46
C ALA A 560 12.41 19.66 7.95
N LEU A 561 13.08 18.51 7.80
CA LEU A 561 14.50 18.35 8.16
C LEU A 561 15.41 19.26 7.32
N ILE A 562 15.20 19.31 6.01
CA ILE A 562 15.97 20.16 5.09
C ILE A 562 15.81 21.63 5.48
N ASN A 563 14.58 22.09 5.71
CA ASN A 563 14.30 23.48 6.07
C ASN A 563 14.89 23.85 7.44
N LEU A 564 14.86 22.94 8.41
CA LEU A 564 15.47 23.14 9.72
C LEU A 564 16.99 23.39 9.64
N LEU A 565 17.68 22.71 8.72
CA LEU A 565 19.14 22.79 8.55
C LEU A 565 19.58 23.73 7.41
N ARG A 566 18.65 24.24 6.60
CA ARG A 566 18.93 25.02 5.37
C ARG A 566 19.88 26.18 5.63
N SER A 567 19.55 27.05 6.59
CA SER A 567 20.33 28.25 6.93
C SER A 567 21.54 28.00 7.82
N LYS A 568 21.69 26.79 8.38
CA LYS A 568 22.78 26.46 9.31
C LYS A 568 24.10 26.20 8.58
N ASN A 569 25.22 26.60 9.18
CA ASN A 569 26.53 26.35 8.60
C ASN A 569 26.94 24.87 8.73
N THR A 570 27.98 24.46 8.00
CA THR A 570 28.47 23.08 7.98
C THR A 570 28.90 22.56 9.34
N GLU A 571 29.58 23.40 10.14
CA GLU A 571 30.05 23.02 11.47
C GLU A 571 28.88 22.72 12.42
N PHE A 572 27.83 23.54 12.39
CA PHE A 572 26.64 23.30 13.19
C PHE A 572 25.94 21.99 12.80
N CYS A 573 25.81 21.72 11.49
CA CYS A 573 25.24 20.46 11.01
C CYS A 573 26.09 19.25 11.43
N GLU A 574 27.42 19.39 11.46
CA GLU A 574 28.33 18.38 11.98
C GLU A 574 28.08 18.09 13.47
N ILE A 575 27.95 19.14 14.31
CA ILE A 575 27.70 18.98 15.75
C ILE A 575 26.37 18.27 15.96
N VAL A 576 25.30 18.76 15.32
CA VAL A 576 23.95 18.21 15.42
C VAL A 576 23.92 16.74 15.04
N ASP A 577 24.48 16.38 13.88
CA ASP A 577 24.44 15.00 13.39
C ASP A 577 25.29 14.04 14.24
N THR A 578 26.43 14.52 14.74
CA THR A 578 27.28 13.70 15.63
C THR A 578 26.62 13.50 17.00
N LEU A 579 26.00 14.53 17.58
CA LEU A 579 25.23 14.41 18.83
C LEU A 579 24.02 13.48 18.65
N PHE A 580 23.32 13.62 17.52
CA PHE A 580 22.20 12.73 17.17
C PHE A 580 22.67 11.29 17.09
N ALA A 581 23.78 11.01 16.41
CA ALA A 581 24.34 9.67 16.29
C ALA A 581 24.82 9.10 17.64
N ALA A 582 25.54 9.88 18.44
CA ALA A 582 25.98 9.48 19.77
C ALA A 582 24.79 9.13 20.67
N TRP A 583 23.75 9.96 20.66
CA TRP A 583 22.52 9.70 21.39
C TRP A 583 21.78 8.48 20.84
N ASN A 584 21.67 8.34 19.53
CA ASN A 584 21.00 7.19 18.90
C ASN A 584 21.72 5.87 19.20
N ASP A 585 23.05 5.85 19.18
CA ASP A 585 23.86 4.68 19.51
C ASP A 585 23.65 4.25 20.97
N LEU A 586 23.53 5.20 21.91
CA LEU A 586 23.21 4.91 23.31
C LEU A 586 21.81 4.30 23.45
N ILE A 587 20.82 4.79 22.69
CA ILE A 587 19.47 4.20 22.64
C ILE A 587 19.53 2.77 22.08
N ILE A 588 20.24 2.56 20.96
CA ILE A 588 20.39 1.24 20.32
C ILE A 588 21.04 0.25 21.29
N ALA A 589 22.07 0.69 22.02
CA ALA A 589 22.77 -0.13 23.01
C ALA A 589 21.93 -0.38 24.28
N SER A 590 20.74 0.22 24.41
CA SER A 590 19.91 0.19 25.62
C SER A 590 20.66 0.66 26.88
N THR A 591 21.60 1.58 26.70
CA THR A 591 22.38 2.20 27.79
C THR A 591 21.56 3.34 28.40
N GLU A 592 21.56 3.47 29.73
CA GLU A 592 20.99 4.65 30.37
C GLU A 592 21.79 5.90 29.96
N PHE A 593 21.10 6.99 29.64
CA PHE A 593 21.73 8.21 29.18
C PHE A 593 21.07 9.46 29.78
N ASP A 594 21.90 10.47 30.00
CA ASP A 594 21.54 11.85 30.22
C ASP A 594 22.36 12.74 29.27
N ASP A 595 22.19 14.06 29.36
CA ASP A 595 22.94 15.00 28.51
C ASP A 595 24.46 14.85 28.69
N GLY A 596 24.92 14.62 29.91
CA GLY A 596 26.33 14.41 30.21
C GLY A 596 26.88 13.15 29.55
N THR A 597 26.10 12.07 29.51
CA THR A 597 26.48 10.79 28.89
C THR A 597 26.52 10.90 27.38
N ILE A 598 25.57 11.59 26.76
CA ILE A 598 25.58 11.87 25.31
C ILE A 598 26.80 12.70 24.92
N ILE A 599 27.12 13.73 25.71
CA ILE A 599 28.28 14.59 25.45
C ILE A 599 29.60 13.83 25.67
N LYS A 600 29.69 12.98 26.70
CA LYS A 600 30.83 12.09 26.91
C LYS A 600 31.02 11.12 25.75
N GLU A 601 29.94 10.53 25.23
CA GLU A 601 30.00 9.68 24.04
C GLU A 601 30.57 10.48 22.85
N PHE A 602 30.03 11.68 22.59
CA PHE A 602 30.49 12.57 21.53
C PHE A 602 31.98 12.95 21.63
N LEU A 603 32.48 13.24 22.84
CA LEU A 603 33.86 13.70 23.05
C LEU A 603 34.87 12.55 23.18
N GLY A 604 34.45 11.40 23.72
CA GLY A 604 35.33 10.29 24.08
C GLY A 604 35.40 9.19 23.04
N ASN A 605 34.30 8.88 22.36
CA ASN A 605 34.17 7.70 21.50
C ASN A 605 34.01 8.04 20.02
N TRP A 606 34.31 9.29 19.65
CA TRP A 606 34.44 9.78 18.28
C TRP A 606 35.87 10.26 18.01
N HIS A 607 36.12 10.75 16.79
CA HIS A 607 37.43 11.24 16.39
C HIS A 607 37.97 12.32 17.33
N GLU A 608 39.27 12.31 17.62
CA GLU A 608 39.90 13.19 18.63
C GLU A 608 39.63 14.69 18.40
N SER A 609 39.50 15.11 17.14
CA SER A 609 39.14 16.49 16.78
C SER A 609 37.82 16.97 17.37
N LYS A 610 36.94 16.10 17.87
CA LYS A 610 35.69 16.48 18.55
C LYS A 610 35.93 17.22 19.86
N LYS A 611 37.09 17.03 20.51
CA LYS A 611 37.51 17.77 21.71
C LYS A 611 37.64 19.28 21.49
N ARG A 612 37.66 19.75 20.24
CA ARG A 612 37.64 21.19 19.92
C ARG A 612 36.32 21.88 20.26
N PHE A 613 35.24 21.12 20.43
CA PHE A 613 33.92 21.66 20.76
C PHE A 613 33.75 21.71 22.28
N GLY A 614 33.48 22.89 22.83
CA GLY A 614 33.23 23.06 24.26
C GLY A 614 31.90 22.46 24.71
N GLU A 615 31.86 21.91 25.93
CA GLU A 615 30.68 21.23 26.50
C GLU A 615 29.43 22.12 26.55
N GLU A 616 29.59 23.41 26.89
CA GLU A 616 28.49 24.38 26.92
C GLU A 616 27.77 24.46 25.56
N ARG A 617 28.54 24.56 24.48
CA ARG A 617 28.01 24.59 23.10
C ARG A 617 27.28 23.30 22.73
N LEU A 618 27.74 22.15 23.24
CA LEU A 618 27.09 20.86 23.00
C LEU A 618 25.77 20.76 23.77
N HIS A 619 25.70 21.23 25.01
CA HIS A 619 24.46 21.33 25.78
C HIS A 619 23.44 22.27 25.13
N GLU A 620 23.87 23.43 24.65
CA GLU A 620 23.02 24.34 23.89
C GLU A 620 22.47 23.68 22.62
N THR A 621 23.32 22.92 21.91
CA THR A 621 22.91 22.22 20.70
C THR A 621 21.91 21.09 21.00
N LEU A 622 22.10 20.32 22.08
CA LEU A 622 21.12 19.31 22.52
C LEU A 622 19.77 19.92 22.89
N ARG A 623 19.78 21.06 23.61
CA ARG A 623 18.54 21.81 23.90
C ARG A 623 17.87 22.27 22.63
N TRP A 624 18.64 22.82 21.68
CA TRP A 624 18.14 23.22 20.37
C TRP A 624 17.54 22.04 19.59
N MET A 625 18.20 20.88 19.58
CA MET A 625 17.70 19.67 18.92
C MET A 625 16.35 19.23 19.48
N ARG A 626 16.22 19.13 20.81
CA ARG A 626 14.95 18.77 21.46
C ARG A 626 13.84 19.76 21.17
N GLY A 627 14.15 21.07 21.24
CA GLY A 627 13.18 22.14 20.94
C GLY A 627 12.67 22.12 19.50
N ASN A 628 13.43 21.53 18.57
CA ASN A 628 13.04 21.37 17.16
C ASN A 628 12.62 19.93 16.81
N GLY A 629 12.39 19.07 17.80
CA GLY A 629 11.93 17.69 17.59
C GLY A 629 12.97 16.74 16.99
N LEU A 630 14.24 17.14 16.91
CA LEU A 630 15.32 16.32 16.35
C LEU A 630 15.87 15.33 17.42
N VAL A 631 15.01 14.40 17.83
CA VAL A 631 15.28 13.41 18.88
C VAL A 631 15.38 12.01 18.26
N PRO A 632 16.47 11.27 18.49
CA PRO A 632 16.62 9.90 18.01
C PRO A 632 15.69 8.94 18.75
N THR A 633 15.30 7.87 18.07
CA THR A 633 14.40 6.82 18.60
C THR A 633 15.05 5.43 18.63
N GLY A 634 16.36 5.34 18.35
CA GLY A 634 17.07 4.07 18.22
C GLY A 634 16.85 3.38 16.87
N ARG A 635 16.51 4.14 15.83
CA ARG A 635 16.32 3.63 14.46
C ARG A 635 17.66 3.47 13.75
N GLY A 636 17.78 2.50 12.85
CA GLY A 636 18.96 2.31 12.00
C GLY A 636 20.05 1.44 12.63
N LYS A 637 21.17 1.30 11.92
CA LYS A 637 22.35 0.59 12.44
C LYS A 637 23.17 1.53 13.34
N PRO A 638 23.81 1.02 14.40
CA PRO A 638 24.72 1.84 15.19
C PRO A 638 25.91 2.29 14.35
N THR A 639 26.51 3.43 14.70
CA THR A 639 27.70 3.89 13.98
C THR A 639 28.93 3.02 14.26
N ILE A 640 29.77 2.85 13.24
CA ILE A 640 30.91 1.92 13.28
C ILE A 640 32.15 2.65 13.76
N MET A 641 32.75 2.19 14.86
CA MET A 641 34.11 2.59 15.24
C MET A 641 35.12 2.04 14.22
N ARG A 642 36.00 2.89 13.70
CA ARG A 642 37.19 2.39 13.03
C ARG A 642 38.14 1.86 14.10
N GLY A 643 38.46 0.57 14.03
CA GLY A 643 39.62 0.01 14.71
C GLY A 643 40.93 0.57 14.20
#